data_AF-A0AA97NZT5-F1
#
_entry.id   AF-A0AA97NZT5-F1
#
_cell.length_a   1.000
_cell.length_b   1.000
_cell.length_c   1.000
_cell.angle_alpha   90.00
_cell.angle_beta   90.00
_cell.angle_gamma   90.00
#
_symmetry.space_group_name_H-M   'P 1'
#
loop_
_entity.id
_entity.type
_entity.pdbx_description
1 polymer ?
#
loop_
_entity_poly.entity_id
_entity_poly.type
_entity_poly.pdbx_seq_one_letter_code
_entity_poly.pdbx_strand_id
1 'polypeptide(L)'
;MTGISLYDASVPVFTRGVESLKAILAKAEEHAASEGVSIDSYVGEKLTESMLPLSFQVQVVSNTVKKFLWRVTGVETEAWEDNETTMEQLKARIQKTLDLLASADAKAFQGKEETNVELQMGKMGSKNLPAKDYLLRYAMPNFFFHVQTAYCILRAKGVPLGKTDYLASHFAGTQFSSPTYVRASTPLFKPANMRIKHPGERPCILVCWGQLREAQRFQDISAAMGIIGKKEEFSDDDRLSKIAEADTKPWYKKPNLRFLYLILVPTGLGVEWTSGFDSSMMNSLQAVPSWVAYFDNPTSSRLGLLNAMYSLGALMAIPFIPSVSQWLGRRWTIVAASLIMCLGAGLQTGAVNQDMFLASRWVLGFGIPFAIVNASSMLGELSYAKERPVMTSMLTPRDRLFNASWFVGAIIAAGTTYGSFKMNTTWAWRLPSLLQLVPSMCQIIFMPFCPESPRWLISVDRADEAYAILQKYHSEGQDGEEFARLEFAQIQSTIALEKETASRFIWADVIRDAPMRRRFLLAAIVGFFTQWSGNGLLSFYMKKILNLVGIKDNDTVQKFILGNTCWGFINAVPIAFFAPRFPRRRMFLICTIGTACVYTAWTVASARFDMTQDPAAAIPVLVFIFVYSPFYNIGWNALTYTYMVEIFPYAQRAKGIAVEQATVRIAVFFNTYVNALALDSIGWRYYIVYCVWILVEIATVYLLFPETHGRTLEELSFMFEGKEAQARVTSGVDKIAHADETRVEEEKATGDPAAANESRV
;
A
#
# COMPACT_ATOMS: atom_id res chain seq x y z
N MET A 1 -17.58 -10.54 38.66
CA MET A 1 -17.85 -10.99 37.28
C MET A 1 -18.13 -12.48 37.33
N THR A 2 -19.38 -12.88 37.11
CA THR A 2 -19.76 -14.29 36.94
C THR A 2 -19.23 -14.75 35.59
N GLY A 3 -18.11 -15.49 35.58
CA GLY A 3 -17.59 -16.10 34.35
C GLY A 3 -18.56 -17.13 33.78
N ILE A 4 -18.58 -17.27 32.45
CA ILE A 4 -19.36 -18.30 31.75
C ILE A 4 -18.82 -19.67 32.19
N SER A 5 -19.69 -20.56 32.66
CA SER A 5 -19.28 -21.91 33.09
C SER A 5 -18.88 -22.78 31.90
N LEU A 6 -18.08 -23.82 32.12
CA LEU A 6 -17.69 -24.76 31.06
C LEU A 6 -18.92 -25.43 30.41
N TYR A 7 -20.00 -25.65 31.18
CA TYR A 7 -21.27 -26.16 30.67
C TYR A 7 -21.94 -25.15 29.74
N ASP A 8 -22.10 -23.90 30.18
CA ASP A 8 -22.77 -22.85 29.41
C ASP A 8 -22.03 -22.53 28.09
N ALA A 9 -20.70 -22.65 28.12
CA ALA A 9 -19.84 -22.47 26.95
C ALA A 9 -19.84 -23.67 25.98
N SER A 10 -20.41 -24.82 26.34
CA SER A 10 -20.33 -26.06 25.55
C SER A 10 -21.68 -26.68 25.20
N VAL A 11 -22.41 -27.23 26.17
CA VAL A 11 -23.60 -28.06 25.92
C VAL A 11 -24.68 -27.29 25.14
N PRO A 12 -25.08 -26.05 25.52
CA PRO A 12 -26.06 -25.28 24.74
C PRO A 12 -25.55 -24.92 23.33
N VAL A 13 -24.24 -24.71 23.17
CA VAL A 13 -23.61 -24.36 21.89
C VAL A 13 -23.63 -25.56 20.94
N PHE A 14 -23.28 -26.75 21.44
CA PHE A 14 -23.36 -27.98 20.65
C PHE A 14 -24.80 -28.34 20.30
N THR A 15 -25.76 -28.19 21.23
CA THR A 15 -27.19 -28.45 20.96
C THR A 15 -27.68 -27.62 19.78
N ARG A 16 -27.45 -26.29 19.80
CA ARG A 16 -27.87 -25.41 18.68
C ARG A 16 -27.20 -25.76 17.36
N GLY A 17 -25.94 -26.18 17.39
CA GLY A 17 -25.23 -26.64 16.19
C GLY A 17 -25.77 -27.96 15.62
N VAL A 18 -26.12 -28.92 16.48
CA VAL A 18 -26.71 -30.19 16.06
C VAL A 18 -28.16 -29.98 15.57
N GLU A 19 -28.93 -29.09 16.18
CA GLU A 19 -30.26 -28.69 15.69
C GLU A 19 -30.19 -28.00 14.33
N SER A 20 -29.18 -27.17 14.10
CA SER A 20 -28.90 -26.58 12.78
C SER A 20 -28.69 -27.68 11.73
N LEU A 21 -27.83 -28.66 12.05
CA LEU A 21 -27.57 -29.79 11.17
C LEU A 21 -28.83 -30.62 10.90
N LYS A 22 -29.69 -30.83 11.91
CA LYS A 22 -30.99 -31.50 11.76
C LYS A 22 -31.90 -30.77 10.76
N ALA A 23 -32.02 -29.44 10.89
CA ALA A 23 -32.81 -28.61 9.98
C ALA A 23 -32.26 -28.63 8.54
N ILE A 24 -30.93 -28.61 8.39
CA ILE A 24 -30.26 -28.70 7.10
C ILE A 24 -30.57 -30.04 6.40
N LEU A 25 -30.51 -31.16 7.12
CA LEU A 25 -30.86 -32.48 6.55
C LEU A 25 -32.36 -32.61 6.23
N ALA A 26 -33.24 -31.96 6.99
CA ALA A 26 -34.67 -31.92 6.68
C ALA A 26 -34.93 -31.16 5.36
N LYS A 27 -34.27 -30.03 5.14
CA LYS A 27 -34.40 -29.28 3.88
C LYS A 27 -33.82 -30.03 2.68
N ALA A 28 -32.78 -30.84 2.89
CA ALA A 28 -32.26 -31.72 1.86
C ALA A 28 -33.26 -32.82 1.45
N GLU A 29 -34.06 -33.32 2.39
CA GLU A 29 -35.15 -34.27 2.11
C GLU A 29 -36.26 -33.63 1.28
N GLU A 30 -36.70 -32.43 1.65
CA GLU A 30 -37.70 -31.68 0.89
C GLU A 30 -37.24 -31.42 -0.55
N HIS A 31 -35.97 -31.06 -0.74
CA HIS A 31 -35.38 -30.83 -2.05
C HIS A 31 -35.23 -32.13 -2.87
N ALA A 32 -34.81 -33.24 -2.25
CA ALA A 32 -34.73 -34.53 -2.91
C ALA A 32 -36.12 -34.94 -3.44
N ALA A 33 -37.16 -34.74 -2.63
CA ALA A 33 -38.55 -35.02 -3.00
C ALA A 33 -39.05 -34.12 -4.15
N SER A 34 -38.65 -32.83 -4.19
CA SER A 34 -39.08 -31.92 -5.27
C SER A 34 -38.40 -32.19 -6.60
N GLU A 35 -37.12 -32.62 -6.59
CA GLU A 35 -36.34 -32.89 -7.80
C GLU A 35 -36.45 -34.37 -8.27
N GLY A 36 -37.15 -35.23 -7.52
CA GLY A 36 -37.31 -36.65 -7.85
C GLY A 36 -36.00 -37.46 -7.72
N VAL A 37 -35.07 -37.00 -6.88
CA VAL A 37 -33.76 -37.64 -6.63
C VAL A 37 -33.85 -38.47 -5.35
N SER A 38 -33.20 -39.64 -5.30
CA SER A 38 -33.12 -40.42 -4.06
C SER A 38 -32.33 -39.66 -2.99
N ILE A 39 -32.93 -39.46 -1.81
CA ILE A 39 -32.28 -38.73 -0.70
C ILE A 39 -30.95 -39.36 -0.26
N ASP A 40 -30.82 -40.68 -0.40
CA ASP A 40 -29.61 -41.41 -0.05
C ASP A 40 -28.44 -41.09 -0.99
N SER A 41 -28.70 -40.52 -2.18
CA SER A 41 -27.64 -40.08 -3.07
C SER A 41 -26.74 -39.01 -2.44
N TYR A 42 -27.29 -38.20 -1.52
CA TYR A 42 -26.52 -37.14 -0.85
C TYR A 42 -25.53 -37.66 0.21
N VAL A 43 -25.72 -38.88 0.72
CA VAL A 43 -24.92 -39.44 1.82
C VAL A 43 -23.45 -39.58 1.43
N GLY A 44 -23.19 -39.98 0.19
CA GLY A 44 -21.83 -40.17 -0.36
C GLY A 44 -21.19 -38.91 -0.94
N GLU A 45 -21.88 -37.77 -0.93
CA GLU A 45 -21.46 -36.58 -1.66
C GLU A 45 -20.33 -35.81 -0.99
N LYS A 46 -19.50 -35.16 -1.81
CA LYS A 46 -18.27 -34.47 -1.42
C LYS A 46 -18.13 -33.15 -2.18
N LEU A 47 -17.42 -32.18 -1.59
CA LEU A 47 -17.09 -30.92 -2.28
C LEU A 47 -15.98 -31.09 -3.32
N THR A 48 -15.01 -31.98 -3.04
CA THR A 48 -13.91 -32.32 -3.93
C THR A 48 -13.57 -33.81 -3.81
N GLU A 49 -12.92 -34.39 -4.81
CA GLU A 49 -12.59 -35.82 -4.83
C GLU A 49 -11.70 -36.26 -3.64
N SER A 50 -10.80 -35.37 -3.19
CA SER A 50 -9.88 -35.62 -2.07
C SER A 50 -10.54 -35.48 -0.69
N MET A 51 -11.81 -35.10 -0.61
CA MET A 51 -12.52 -34.84 0.63
C MET A 51 -13.34 -36.05 1.10
N LEU A 52 -13.68 -36.08 2.40
CA LEU A 52 -14.55 -37.11 3.00
C LEU A 52 -16.04 -36.72 2.84
N PRO A 53 -16.94 -37.72 2.69
CA PRO A 53 -18.33 -37.51 2.29
C PRO A 53 -19.20 -36.91 3.39
N LEU A 54 -20.45 -36.54 3.04
CA LEU A 54 -21.45 -36.02 3.98
C LEU A 54 -21.60 -36.91 5.23
N SER A 55 -21.68 -38.23 5.05
CA SER A 55 -21.77 -39.18 6.17
C SER A 55 -20.64 -38.99 7.19
N PHE A 56 -19.41 -38.84 6.71
CA PHE A 56 -18.25 -38.59 7.58
C PHE A 56 -18.37 -37.27 8.33
N GLN A 57 -18.88 -36.20 7.69
CA GLN A 57 -19.05 -34.92 8.37
C GLN A 57 -20.03 -35.04 9.54
N VAL A 58 -21.17 -35.70 9.34
CA VAL A 58 -22.18 -35.93 10.38
C VAL A 58 -21.61 -36.82 11.51
N GLN A 59 -20.88 -37.88 11.15
CA GLN A 59 -20.23 -38.77 12.11
C GLN A 59 -19.25 -38.02 13.02
N VAL A 60 -18.42 -37.12 12.46
CA VAL A 60 -17.45 -36.35 13.25
C VAL A 60 -18.13 -35.32 14.16
N VAL A 61 -19.24 -34.70 13.73
CA VAL A 61 -20.04 -33.82 14.60
C VAL A 61 -20.48 -34.58 15.86
N SER A 62 -21.13 -35.73 15.70
CA SER A 62 -21.56 -36.58 16.83
C SER A 62 -20.39 -37.08 17.67
N ASN A 63 -19.31 -37.53 17.02
CA ASN A 63 -18.13 -38.07 17.71
C ASN A 63 -17.38 -36.99 18.50
N THR A 64 -17.39 -35.74 18.04
CA THR A 64 -16.78 -34.61 18.75
C THR A 64 -17.54 -34.30 20.04
N VAL A 65 -18.88 -34.26 19.97
CA VAL A 65 -19.74 -34.09 21.15
C VAL A 65 -19.53 -35.22 22.15
N LYS A 66 -19.58 -36.46 21.68
CA LYS A 66 -19.42 -37.66 22.51
C LYS A 66 -18.06 -37.68 23.23
N LYS A 67 -16.98 -37.49 22.47
CA LYS A 67 -15.61 -37.45 23.04
C LYS A 67 -15.43 -36.27 23.99
N PHE A 68 -16.06 -35.13 23.71
CA PHE A 68 -16.01 -33.98 24.62
C PHE A 68 -16.68 -34.29 25.96
N LEU A 69 -17.91 -34.81 25.94
CA LEU A 69 -18.63 -35.19 27.16
C LEU A 69 -17.84 -36.20 27.98
N TRP A 70 -17.41 -37.32 27.38
CA TRP A 70 -16.62 -38.33 28.08
C TRP A 70 -15.34 -37.79 28.69
N ARG A 71 -14.58 -37.00 27.92
CA ARG A 71 -13.28 -36.45 28.37
C ARG A 71 -13.40 -35.45 29.51
N VAL A 72 -14.49 -34.66 29.54
CA VAL A 72 -14.68 -33.64 30.56
C VAL A 72 -15.43 -34.21 31.77
N THR A 73 -16.51 -34.96 31.57
CA THR A 73 -17.33 -35.44 32.68
C THR A 73 -16.80 -36.76 33.27
N GLY A 74 -16.05 -37.54 32.49
CA GLY A 74 -15.65 -38.92 32.84
C GLY A 74 -16.77 -39.93 32.67
N VAL A 75 -17.97 -39.52 32.23
CA VAL A 75 -19.11 -40.42 32.01
C VAL A 75 -18.86 -41.18 30.71
N GLU A 76 -18.78 -42.51 30.82
CA GLU A 76 -18.58 -43.39 29.67
C GLU A 76 -19.74 -43.24 28.69
N THR A 77 -19.41 -43.08 27.41
CA THR A 77 -20.39 -42.90 26.34
C THR A 77 -20.38 -44.13 25.47
N GLU A 78 -21.55 -44.57 25.01
CA GLU A 78 -21.67 -45.76 24.16
C GLU A 78 -20.81 -45.64 22.88
N ALA A 79 -20.17 -46.76 22.49
CA ALA A 79 -19.51 -46.85 21.19
C ALA A 79 -20.56 -46.85 20.07
N TRP A 80 -20.39 -45.99 19.07
CA TRP A 80 -21.28 -45.90 17.90
C TRP A 80 -20.42 -46.22 16.69
N GLU A 81 -20.81 -47.22 15.91
CA GLU A 81 -20.12 -47.57 14.67
C GLU A 81 -20.40 -46.49 13.60
N ASP A 82 -19.40 -46.18 12.78
CA ASP A 82 -19.47 -45.15 11.73
C ASP A 82 -19.87 -45.79 10.38
N ASN A 83 -20.98 -46.54 10.37
CA ASN A 83 -21.41 -47.39 9.24
C ASN A 83 -22.72 -46.92 8.55
N GLU A 84 -23.13 -45.66 8.76
CA GLU A 84 -24.35 -45.12 8.16
C GLU A 84 -24.23 -44.94 6.64
N THR A 85 -25.17 -45.54 5.90
CA THR A 85 -25.25 -45.49 4.43
C THR A 85 -26.52 -44.80 3.90
N THR A 86 -27.47 -44.47 4.77
CA THR A 86 -28.76 -43.84 4.41
C THR A 86 -28.97 -42.52 5.15
N MET A 87 -29.80 -41.64 4.60
CA MET A 87 -30.13 -40.36 5.24
C MET A 87 -30.92 -40.54 6.54
N GLU A 88 -31.76 -41.57 6.60
CA GLU A 88 -32.53 -41.93 7.80
C GLU A 88 -31.59 -42.30 8.96
N GLN A 89 -30.56 -43.09 8.69
CA GLN A 89 -29.54 -43.44 9.69
C GLN A 89 -28.76 -42.19 10.18
N LEU A 90 -28.42 -41.27 9.28
CA LEU A 90 -27.76 -40.01 9.67
C LEU A 90 -28.67 -39.14 10.56
N LYS A 91 -29.96 -39.03 10.25
CA LYS A 91 -30.94 -38.32 11.08
C LYS A 91 -31.12 -38.99 12.44
N ALA A 92 -31.16 -40.31 12.49
CA ALA A 92 -31.23 -41.07 13.74
C ALA A 92 -29.99 -40.81 14.61
N ARG A 93 -28.78 -40.76 14.02
CA ARG A 93 -27.53 -40.41 14.73
C ARG A 93 -27.55 -38.99 15.29
N ILE A 94 -28.05 -38.02 14.53
CA ILE A 94 -28.23 -36.64 14.98
C ILE A 94 -29.20 -36.59 16.16
N GLN A 95 -30.34 -37.29 16.08
CA GLN A 95 -31.29 -37.33 17.19
C GLN A 95 -30.66 -37.96 18.44
N LYS A 96 -29.96 -39.09 18.30
CA LYS A 96 -29.22 -39.72 19.39
C LYS A 96 -28.17 -38.77 20.02
N THR A 97 -27.59 -37.88 19.22
CA THR A 97 -26.64 -36.85 19.71
C THR A 97 -27.34 -35.77 20.52
N LEU A 98 -28.54 -35.34 20.10
CA LEU A 98 -29.36 -34.39 20.86
C LEU A 98 -29.81 -34.99 22.19
N ASP A 99 -30.24 -36.25 22.19
CA ASP A 99 -30.66 -36.95 23.41
C ASP A 99 -29.49 -37.09 24.40
N LEU A 100 -28.27 -37.37 23.89
CA LEU A 100 -27.05 -37.40 24.71
C LEU A 100 -26.74 -36.02 25.32
N LEU A 101 -26.85 -34.94 24.55
CA LEU A 101 -26.64 -33.57 25.05
C LEU A 101 -27.70 -33.18 26.09
N ALA A 102 -28.96 -33.59 25.89
CA ALA A 102 -30.03 -33.36 26.85
C ALA A 102 -29.84 -34.12 28.17
N SER A 103 -29.14 -35.26 28.15
CA SER A 103 -28.82 -36.05 29.35
C SER A 103 -27.64 -35.51 30.18
N ALA A 104 -26.92 -34.49 29.70
CA ALA A 104 -25.73 -33.97 30.35
C ALA A 104 -26.08 -33.12 31.59
N ASP A 105 -25.65 -33.55 32.78
CA ASP A 105 -25.82 -32.78 34.02
C ASP A 105 -24.79 -31.64 34.14
N ALA A 106 -25.25 -30.39 34.29
CA ALA A 106 -24.41 -29.21 34.47
C ALA A 106 -23.45 -29.32 35.66
N LYS A 107 -23.82 -30.04 36.73
CA LYS A 107 -22.95 -30.25 37.89
C LYS A 107 -21.69 -31.06 37.56
N ALA A 108 -21.74 -31.93 36.54
CA ALA A 108 -20.61 -32.77 36.15
C ALA A 108 -19.45 -31.98 35.51
N PHE A 109 -19.66 -30.71 35.17
CA PHE A 109 -18.69 -29.80 34.54
C PHE A 109 -18.06 -28.80 35.51
N GLN A 110 -18.61 -28.63 36.72
CA GLN A 110 -18.14 -27.62 37.67
C GLN A 110 -16.72 -27.95 38.18
N GLY A 111 -15.82 -26.97 38.11
CA GLY A 111 -14.45 -27.10 38.63
C GLY A 111 -13.51 -27.93 37.76
N LYS A 112 -13.93 -28.33 36.56
CA LYS A 112 -13.13 -29.15 35.64
C LYS A 112 -12.39 -28.35 34.57
N GLU A 113 -12.47 -27.03 34.60
CA GLU A 113 -11.89 -26.13 33.60
C GLU A 113 -10.39 -26.38 33.38
N GLU A 114 -9.65 -26.63 34.47
CA GLU A 114 -8.21 -26.85 34.48
C GLU A 114 -7.82 -28.34 34.50
N THR A 115 -8.79 -29.26 34.43
CA THR A 115 -8.50 -30.70 34.41
C THR A 115 -7.89 -31.08 33.06
N ASN A 116 -6.74 -31.75 33.07
CA ASN A 116 -6.07 -32.17 31.85
C ASN A 116 -6.84 -33.30 31.16
N VAL A 117 -7.12 -33.08 29.88
CA VAL A 117 -7.77 -34.02 28.97
C VAL A 117 -6.73 -34.51 27.96
N GLU A 118 -6.62 -35.83 27.79
CA GLU A 118 -5.75 -36.42 26.78
C GLU A 118 -6.43 -36.44 25.40
N LEU A 119 -5.82 -35.74 24.44
CA LEU A 119 -6.21 -35.71 23.05
C LEU A 119 -5.25 -36.57 22.21
N GLN A 120 -5.74 -37.69 21.70
CA GLN A 120 -5.04 -38.52 20.72
C GLN A 120 -5.17 -37.92 19.32
N MET A 121 -4.07 -37.42 18.74
CA MET A 121 -4.00 -36.76 17.42
C MET A 121 -3.43 -37.69 16.33
N GLY A 122 -3.91 -38.94 16.26
CA GLY A 122 -3.49 -39.90 15.23
C GLY A 122 -1.98 -40.04 15.12
N LYS A 123 -1.40 -39.78 13.94
CA LYS A 123 0.05 -39.87 13.68
C LYS A 123 0.90 -38.81 14.41
N MET A 124 0.28 -37.78 15.00
CA MET A 124 0.97 -36.71 15.74
C MET A 124 1.11 -36.97 17.25
N GLY A 125 0.69 -38.15 17.75
CA GLY A 125 0.81 -38.54 19.16
C GLY A 125 -0.31 -38.01 20.06
N SER A 126 -0.14 -38.13 21.38
CA SER A 126 -1.10 -37.62 22.36
C SER A 126 -0.68 -36.26 22.92
N LYS A 127 -1.66 -35.39 23.17
CA LYS A 127 -1.46 -34.06 23.74
C LYS A 127 -2.40 -33.86 24.93
N ASN A 128 -1.86 -33.52 26.08
CA ASN A 128 -2.64 -33.16 27.26
C ASN A 128 -2.95 -31.67 27.23
N LEU A 129 -4.22 -31.31 27.40
CA LEU A 129 -4.71 -29.93 27.41
C LEU A 129 -5.72 -29.74 28.55
N PRO A 130 -5.74 -28.59 29.25
CA PRO A 130 -6.83 -28.24 30.15
C PRO A 130 -8.18 -28.32 29.42
N ALA A 131 -9.24 -28.79 30.09
CA ALA A 131 -10.56 -29.01 29.49
C ALA A 131 -11.12 -27.75 28.81
N LYS A 132 -10.89 -26.56 29.39
CA LYS A 132 -11.25 -25.27 28.80
C LYS A 132 -10.51 -25.02 27.48
N ASP A 133 -9.21 -25.26 27.45
CA ASP A 133 -8.39 -25.10 26.24
C ASP A 133 -8.74 -26.16 25.18
N TYR A 134 -9.06 -27.38 25.59
CA TYR A 134 -9.55 -28.43 24.70
C TYR A 134 -10.89 -28.03 24.04
N LEU A 135 -11.83 -27.46 24.80
CA LEU A 135 -13.10 -26.93 24.27
C LEU A 135 -12.87 -25.81 23.25
N LEU A 136 -12.17 -24.75 23.66
CA LEU A 136 -12.03 -23.52 22.89
C LEU A 136 -11.10 -23.66 21.68
N ARG A 137 -10.03 -24.45 21.79
CA ARG A 137 -8.99 -24.55 20.74
C ARG A 137 -9.17 -25.73 19.79
N TYR A 138 -9.92 -26.76 20.19
CA TYR A 138 -10.08 -27.97 19.38
C TYR A 138 -11.55 -28.36 19.18
N ALA A 139 -12.28 -28.67 20.24
CA ALA A 139 -13.61 -29.28 20.11
C ALA A 139 -14.61 -28.36 19.39
N MET A 140 -14.69 -27.07 19.75
CA MET A 140 -15.59 -26.13 19.09
C MET A 140 -15.18 -25.82 17.63
N PRO A 141 -13.92 -25.46 17.31
CA PRO A 141 -13.51 -25.26 15.93
C PRO A 141 -13.75 -26.49 15.04
N ASN A 142 -13.43 -27.69 15.55
CA ASN A 142 -13.64 -28.94 14.82
C ASN A 142 -15.12 -29.20 14.57
N PHE A 143 -15.96 -29.07 15.60
CA PHE A 143 -17.40 -29.25 15.51
C PHE A 143 -18.04 -28.33 14.45
N PHE A 144 -17.80 -27.01 14.54
CA PHE A 144 -18.40 -26.06 13.60
C PHE A 144 -17.85 -26.19 12.18
N PHE A 145 -16.59 -26.58 12.03
CA PHE A 145 -16.03 -26.90 10.72
C PHE A 145 -16.82 -28.02 10.04
N HIS A 146 -17.14 -29.10 10.74
CA HIS A 146 -17.89 -30.23 10.17
C HIS A 146 -19.37 -29.90 9.93
N VAL A 147 -20.03 -29.14 10.81
CA VAL A 147 -21.42 -28.68 10.59
C VAL A 147 -21.51 -27.78 9.34
N GLN A 148 -20.61 -26.79 9.22
CA GLN A 148 -20.56 -25.91 8.06
C GLN A 148 -20.19 -26.66 6.77
N THR A 149 -19.33 -27.68 6.88
CA THR A 149 -18.97 -28.51 5.73
C THR A 149 -20.16 -29.31 5.21
N ALA A 150 -20.97 -29.92 6.11
CA ALA A 150 -22.19 -30.61 5.72
C ALA A 150 -23.18 -29.67 5.01
N TYR A 151 -23.35 -28.45 5.54
CA TYR A 151 -24.11 -27.37 4.89
C TYR A 151 -23.59 -27.08 3.46
N CYS A 152 -22.27 -26.92 3.30
CA CYS A 152 -21.66 -26.63 2.01
C CYS A 152 -21.83 -27.78 1.00
N ILE A 153 -21.68 -29.04 1.41
CA ILE A 153 -21.87 -30.21 0.53
C ILE A 153 -23.29 -30.21 -0.05
N LEU A 154 -24.31 -30.06 0.80
CA LEU A 154 -25.71 -30.07 0.37
C LEU A 154 -26.04 -28.86 -0.50
N ARG A 155 -25.53 -27.67 -0.15
CA ARG A 155 -25.73 -26.46 -0.97
C ARG A 155 -25.06 -26.57 -2.34
N ALA A 156 -23.89 -27.19 -2.42
CA ALA A 156 -23.21 -27.47 -3.69
C ALA A 156 -24.00 -28.45 -4.59
N LYS A 157 -24.84 -29.30 -3.99
CA LYS A 157 -25.76 -30.22 -4.70
C LYS A 157 -27.10 -29.58 -5.10
N GLY A 158 -27.23 -28.27 -4.92
CA GLY A 158 -28.41 -27.52 -5.36
C GLY A 158 -29.50 -27.38 -4.30
N VAL A 159 -29.34 -27.99 -3.11
CA VAL A 159 -30.32 -27.80 -2.02
C VAL A 159 -30.39 -26.30 -1.68
N PRO A 160 -31.59 -25.68 -1.64
CA PRO A 160 -31.78 -24.23 -1.48
C PRO A 160 -31.53 -23.77 -0.04
N LEU A 161 -30.31 -23.96 0.44
CA LEU A 161 -29.83 -23.61 1.78
C LEU A 161 -29.30 -22.17 1.79
N GLY A 162 -29.80 -21.36 2.71
CA GLY A 162 -29.39 -19.97 2.98
C GLY A 162 -28.70 -19.81 4.34
N LYS A 163 -28.26 -18.58 4.66
CA LYS A 163 -27.63 -18.25 5.95
C LYS A 163 -28.60 -18.44 7.11
N THR A 164 -29.89 -18.16 6.88
CA THR A 164 -30.98 -18.31 7.85
C THR A 164 -31.20 -19.76 8.26
N ASP A 165 -31.09 -20.72 7.35
CA ASP A 165 -31.26 -22.15 7.68
C ASP A 165 -30.16 -22.65 8.64
N TYR A 166 -28.93 -22.14 8.48
CA TYR A 166 -27.82 -22.48 9.38
C TYR A 166 -27.96 -21.80 10.75
N LEU A 167 -28.39 -20.53 10.78
CA LEU A 167 -28.45 -19.74 12.01
C LEU A 167 -29.77 -19.85 12.78
N ALA A 168 -30.84 -20.41 12.20
CA ALA A 168 -32.17 -20.44 12.81
C ALA A 168 -32.17 -21.03 14.23
N SER A 169 -31.49 -22.16 14.45
CA SER A 169 -31.35 -22.77 15.78
C SER A 169 -30.47 -21.96 16.73
N HIS A 170 -29.58 -21.10 16.22
CA HIS A 170 -28.74 -20.22 17.03
C HIS A 170 -29.53 -19.03 17.60
N PHE A 171 -30.66 -18.68 16.98
CA PHE A 171 -31.59 -17.61 17.39
C PHE A 171 -32.94 -18.15 17.87
N ALA A 172 -33.09 -19.47 18.06
CA ALA A 172 -34.32 -20.05 18.58
C ALA A 172 -34.54 -19.57 20.04
N GLY A 173 -35.61 -18.81 20.27
CA GLY A 173 -35.95 -18.22 21.57
C GLY A 173 -35.80 -16.69 21.67
N THR A 174 -35.24 -16.01 20.66
CA THR A 174 -35.26 -14.54 20.57
C THR A 174 -36.47 -14.07 19.76
N GLN A 175 -37.33 -13.23 20.36
CA GLN A 175 -38.42 -12.58 19.64
C GLN A 175 -37.85 -11.52 18.70
N PHE A 176 -38.02 -11.72 17.39
CA PHE A 176 -37.78 -10.67 16.40
C PHE A 176 -39.04 -9.80 16.28
N SER A 177 -38.92 -8.50 16.49
CA SER A 177 -39.99 -7.54 16.23
C SER A 177 -40.21 -7.42 14.71
N SER A 178 -41.39 -7.79 14.22
CA SER A 178 -41.71 -7.73 12.80
C SER A 178 -41.98 -6.29 12.32
N PRO A 179 -41.39 -5.80 11.22
CA PRO A 179 -41.80 -4.55 10.59
C PRO A 179 -42.87 -4.80 9.51
N THR A 180 -43.93 -3.99 9.56
CA THR A 180 -45.02 -3.92 8.59
C THR A 180 -44.50 -3.40 7.24
N TYR A 181 -44.34 -4.28 6.24
CA TYR A 181 -44.04 -3.85 4.87
C TYR A 181 -45.33 -3.53 4.10
N VAL A 182 -45.47 -2.28 3.65
CA VAL A 182 -46.49 -1.89 2.66
C VAL A 182 -46.01 -2.32 1.27
N ARG A 183 -46.77 -3.21 0.64
CA ARG A 183 -46.49 -3.79 -0.68
C ARG A 183 -46.89 -2.80 -1.79
N ALA A 184 -45.93 -2.06 -2.35
CA ALA A 184 -46.15 -1.32 -3.61
C ALA A 184 -45.98 -2.26 -4.80
N SER A 185 -46.99 -2.32 -5.67
CA SER A 185 -47.01 -3.14 -6.88
C SER A 185 -46.47 -2.33 -8.07
N THR A 186 -45.46 -2.86 -8.76
CA THR A 186 -44.96 -2.30 -10.03
C THR A 186 -44.69 -3.44 -11.02
N PRO A 187 -45.10 -3.34 -12.29
CA PRO A 187 -45.23 -4.49 -13.18
C PRO A 187 -43.92 -4.87 -13.89
N LEU A 188 -43.81 -6.18 -14.19
CA LEU A 188 -42.76 -6.82 -14.98
C LEU A 188 -42.59 -6.19 -16.38
N PHE A 189 -41.38 -5.75 -16.71
CA PHE A 189 -40.98 -5.41 -18.08
C PHE A 189 -40.43 -6.65 -18.82
N LYS A 190 -41.02 -6.96 -19.98
CA LYS A 190 -40.54 -7.94 -20.98
C LYS A 190 -39.37 -7.37 -21.82
N PRO A 191 -38.50 -8.22 -22.41
CA PRO A 191 -37.36 -7.75 -23.19
C PRO A 191 -37.75 -7.45 -24.64
N ALA A 192 -37.23 -6.36 -25.22
CA ALA A 192 -37.37 -6.05 -26.65
C ALA A 192 -36.00 -5.87 -27.32
N ASN A 193 -35.79 -6.71 -28.34
CA ASN A 193 -34.80 -6.76 -29.43
C ASN A 193 -33.84 -5.56 -29.63
N MET A 194 -32.54 -5.88 -29.59
CA MET A 194 -31.43 -5.02 -30.01
C MET A 194 -31.14 -5.21 -31.52
N ARG A 195 -31.15 -4.10 -32.30
CA ARG A 195 -30.69 -4.07 -33.71
C ARG A 195 -29.49 -3.13 -33.82
N ILE A 196 -28.44 -3.63 -34.46
CA ILE A 196 -27.13 -2.97 -34.68
C ILE A 196 -27.19 -2.04 -35.91
N LYS A 197 -26.65 -0.82 -35.80
CA LYS A 197 -26.16 -0.01 -36.95
C LYS A 197 -24.92 0.82 -36.56
N HIS A 198 -23.92 0.80 -37.43
CA HIS A 198 -22.76 1.73 -37.52
C HIS A 198 -22.82 2.43 -38.91
N PRO A 199 -21.94 3.39 -39.24
CA PRO A 199 -21.42 4.55 -38.48
C PRO A 199 -21.60 5.88 -39.28
N GLY A 200 -21.57 7.03 -38.61
CA GLY A 200 -21.51 8.33 -39.30
C GLY A 200 -21.64 9.53 -38.38
N GLU A 201 -20.54 10.28 -38.25
CA GLU A 201 -20.42 11.65 -37.75
C GLU A 201 -20.50 11.93 -36.22
N ARG A 202 -19.50 12.70 -35.76
CA ARG A 202 -19.27 13.24 -34.41
C ARG A 202 -19.42 14.78 -34.52
N PRO A 203 -19.77 15.54 -33.46
CA PRO A 203 -19.03 15.49 -32.20
C PRO A 203 -19.85 15.45 -30.91
N CYS A 204 -19.26 14.67 -29.99
CA CYS A 204 -19.56 14.57 -28.58
C CYS A 204 -19.29 15.90 -27.87
N ILE A 205 -20.33 16.55 -27.33
CA ILE A 205 -20.23 17.51 -26.21
C ILE A 205 -21.55 17.56 -25.43
N LEU A 206 -22.70 17.30 -26.07
CA LEU A 206 -24.01 17.34 -25.38
C LEU A 206 -24.44 16.03 -24.70
N VAL A 207 -23.84 14.88 -25.03
CA VAL A 207 -24.19 13.59 -24.37
C VAL A 207 -23.60 13.52 -22.94
N CYS A 208 -22.50 14.23 -22.66
CA CYS A 208 -21.89 14.28 -21.32
C CYS A 208 -22.81 14.91 -20.26
N TRP A 209 -23.65 15.88 -20.63
CA TRP A 209 -24.55 16.53 -19.66
C TRP A 209 -25.81 15.71 -19.34
N GLY A 210 -26.28 14.90 -20.29
CA GLY A 210 -27.37 13.95 -20.06
C GLY A 210 -26.96 12.80 -19.13
N GLN A 211 -25.77 12.22 -19.35
CA GLN A 211 -25.26 11.13 -18.52
C GLN A 211 -24.81 11.58 -17.13
N LEU A 212 -24.37 12.84 -16.96
CA LEU A 212 -24.09 13.43 -15.65
C LEU A 212 -25.37 13.58 -14.79
N ARG A 213 -26.52 13.96 -15.38
CA ARG A 213 -27.78 14.05 -14.64
C ARG A 213 -28.36 12.68 -14.29
N GLU A 214 -28.17 11.68 -15.14
CA GLU A 214 -28.57 10.30 -14.83
C GLU A 214 -27.66 9.64 -13.80
N ALA A 215 -26.34 9.93 -13.79
CA ALA A 215 -25.43 9.46 -12.74
C ALA A 215 -25.69 10.15 -11.39
N GLN A 216 -26.01 11.45 -11.39
CA GLN A 216 -26.42 12.17 -10.18
C GLN A 216 -27.77 11.62 -9.65
N ARG A 217 -28.75 11.38 -10.53
CA ARG A 217 -30.01 10.71 -10.15
C ARG A 217 -29.79 9.29 -9.67
N PHE A 218 -28.85 8.53 -10.23
CA PHE A 218 -28.52 7.20 -9.74
C PHE A 218 -27.83 7.26 -8.37
N GLN A 219 -26.99 8.26 -8.11
CA GLN A 219 -26.40 8.49 -6.78
C GLN A 219 -27.45 8.96 -5.77
N ASP A 220 -28.38 9.84 -6.16
CA ASP A 220 -29.44 10.33 -5.28
C ASP A 220 -30.50 9.24 -5.01
N ILE A 221 -30.83 8.41 -6.01
CA ILE A 221 -31.69 7.23 -5.84
C ILE A 221 -30.96 6.14 -5.04
N SER A 222 -29.66 5.94 -5.24
CA SER A 222 -28.86 4.97 -4.45
C SER A 222 -28.62 5.44 -3.01
N ALA A 223 -28.57 6.75 -2.77
CA ALA A 223 -28.51 7.35 -1.43
C ALA A 223 -29.89 7.31 -0.73
N ALA A 224 -30.97 7.49 -1.49
CA ALA A 224 -32.35 7.32 -0.99
C ALA A 224 -32.74 5.85 -0.79
N MET A 225 -32.11 4.91 -1.52
CA MET A 225 -32.34 3.46 -1.42
C MET A 225 -31.36 2.73 -0.48
N GLY A 226 -30.45 3.45 0.20
CA GLY A 226 -29.57 2.85 1.22
C GLY A 226 -28.61 1.76 0.71
N ILE A 227 -28.20 1.81 -0.56
CA ILE A 227 -27.33 0.77 -1.19
C ILE A 227 -25.83 1.08 -1.02
N ILE A 228 -25.47 2.24 -0.47
CA ILE A 228 -24.10 2.51 -0.03
C ILE A 228 -24.05 2.18 1.46
N GLY A 229 -23.41 1.06 1.79
CA GLY A 229 -23.16 0.66 3.17
C GLY A 229 -22.61 1.85 3.96
N LYS A 230 -23.26 2.14 5.10
CA LYS A 230 -22.68 3.02 6.11
C LYS A 230 -21.26 2.52 6.39
N LYS A 231 -20.29 3.42 6.34
CA LYS A 231 -18.96 3.21 6.93
C LYS A 231 -19.17 2.66 8.35
N GLU A 232 -18.79 1.42 8.58
CA GLU A 232 -18.73 0.83 9.93
C GLU A 232 -17.64 1.54 10.75
N GLU A 233 -18.03 1.98 11.94
CA GLU A 233 -17.21 2.72 12.89
C GLU A 233 -16.36 1.72 13.70
N PHE A 234 -15.17 1.37 13.20
CA PHE A 234 -14.17 0.76 14.07
C PHE A 234 -13.53 1.84 14.96
N SER A 235 -13.85 1.74 16.27
CA SER A 235 -12.95 1.90 17.42
C SER A 235 -11.82 2.92 17.27
N ASP A 236 -11.98 4.09 17.92
CA ASP A 236 -11.03 5.23 18.02
C ASP A 236 -10.61 5.93 16.71
N ASP A 237 -10.46 5.21 15.58
CA ASP A 237 -10.03 5.75 14.29
C ASP A 237 -11.12 6.65 13.65
N ASP A 238 -12.39 6.26 13.85
CA ASP A 238 -13.55 7.06 13.44
C ASP A 238 -13.76 8.30 14.34
N ARG A 239 -13.41 8.22 15.63
CA ARG A 239 -13.46 9.38 16.54
C ARG A 239 -12.35 10.40 16.25
N LEU A 240 -11.12 9.94 16.06
CA LEU A 240 -9.98 10.81 15.76
C LEU A 240 -10.17 11.52 14.40
N SER A 241 -10.65 10.79 13.40
CA SER A 241 -10.95 11.35 12.08
C SER A 241 -12.12 12.32 12.12
N LYS A 242 -13.20 12.02 12.86
CA LYS A 242 -14.31 12.96 13.09
C LYS A 242 -13.87 14.24 13.81
N ILE A 243 -13.02 14.16 14.83
CA ILE A 243 -12.47 15.33 15.52
C ILE A 243 -11.56 16.15 14.58
N ALA A 244 -10.74 15.50 13.75
CA ALA A 244 -9.93 16.16 12.72
C ALA A 244 -10.78 16.82 11.61
N GLU A 245 -11.90 16.21 11.23
CA GLU A 245 -12.85 16.75 10.25
C GLU A 245 -13.63 17.93 10.84
N ALA A 246 -14.05 17.85 12.11
CA ALA A 246 -14.72 18.89 12.86
C ALA A 246 -13.87 20.15 13.06
N ASP A 247 -12.54 20.02 13.02
CA ASP A 247 -11.65 21.19 13.03
C ASP A 247 -11.69 21.96 11.71
N THR A 248 -12.54 23.00 11.68
CA THR A 248 -12.73 23.87 10.51
C THR A 248 -11.67 24.96 10.38
N LYS A 249 -10.74 25.12 11.34
CA LYS A 249 -9.71 26.16 11.28
C LYS A 249 -8.56 25.74 10.35
N PRO A 250 -8.28 26.49 9.27
CA PRO A 250 -7.15 26.18 8.40
C PRO A 250 -5.80 26.31 9.12
N TRP A 251 -4.79 25.51 8.76
CA TRP A 251 -3.44 25.59 9.35
C TRP A 251 -2.84 26.99 9.32
N TYR A 252 -3.07 27.72 8.24
CA TYR A 252 -2.54 29.07 8.09
C TYR A 252 -3.24 30.03 9.05
N LYS A 253 -4.08 29.64 10.00
CA LYS A 253 -4.59 30.47 11.12
C LYS A 253 -4.04 30.03 12.49
N LYS A 254 -3.29 28.93 12.55
CA LYS A 254 -2.79 28.30 13.77
C LYS A 254 -1.28 28.60 13.96
N PRO A 255 -0.87 29.36 15.00
CA PRO A 255 0.48 29.88 15.11
C PRO A 255 1.56 28.80 15.30
N ASN A 256 1.32 27.77 16.11
CA ASN A 256 2.30 26.70 16.31
C ASN A 256 2.41 25.80 15.07
N LEU A 257 1.29 25.51 14.38
CA LEU A 257 1.30 24.76 13.12
C LEU A 257 1.94 25.53 11.96
N ARG A 258 1.70 26.85 11.85
CA ARG A 258 2.42 27.70 10.89
C ARG A 258 3.93 27.65 11.11
N PHE A 259 4.38 27.78 12.36
CA PHE A 259 5.79 27.73 12.72
C PHE A 259 6.39 26.37 12.38
N LEU A 260 5.68 25.27 12.71
CA LEU A 260 6.09 23.92 12.38
C LEU A 260 6.24 23.73 10.86
N TYR A 261 5.26 24.15 10.06
CA TYR A 261 5.35 24.02 8.60
C TYR A 261 6.39 24.91 7.96
N LEU A 262 6.59 26.13 8.46
CA LEU A 262 7.67 27.01 8.01
C LEU A 262 9.06 26.42 8.28
N ILE A 263 9.21 25.58 9.31
CA ILE A 263 10.46 24.85 9.59
C ILE A 263 10.54 23.56 8.78
N LEU A 264 9.44 22.81 8.65
CA LEU A 264 9.40 21.54 7.90
C LEU A 264 9.63 21.72 6.39
N VAL A 265 9.33 22.89 5.82
CA VAL A 265 9.65 23.17 4.41
C VAL A 265 11.16 23.14 4.15
N PRO A 266 12.01 23.97 4.78
CA PRO A 266 13.45 23.93 4.57
C PRO A 266 14.12 22.67 5.13
N THR A 267 13.60 22.03 6.18
CA THR A 267 14.23 20.83 6.76
C THR A 267 13.78 19.53 6.12
N GLY A 268 12.51 19.45 5.67
CA GLY A 268 11.93 18.26 5.04
C GLY A 268 12.02 18.31 3.51
N LEU A 269 11.45 19.34 2.87
CA LEU A 269 11.52 19.50 1.40
C LEU A 269 12.90 19.95 0.93
N GLY A 270 13.66 20.64 1.77
CA GLY A 270 15.02 21.09 1.44
C GLY A 270 16.00 19.95 1.17
N VAL A 271 15.76 18.75 1.70
CA VAL A 271 16.59 17.56 1.40
C VAL A 271 16.44 17.12 -0.05
N GLU A 272 15.23 17.19 -0.59
CA GLU A 272 14.98 16.93 -2.00
C GLU A 272 15.58 18.02 -2.90
N TRP A 273 15.67 19.27 -2.42
CA TRP A 273 16.42 20.31 -3.13
C TRP A 273 17.91 19.97 -3.23
N THR A 274 18.52 19.47 -2.15
CA THR A 274 19.91 18.99 -2.19
C THR A 274 20.05 17.83 -3.18
N SER A 275 19.16 16.83 -3.12
CA SER A 275 19.21 15.69 -4.04
C SER A 275 19.07 16.09 -5.51
N GLY A 276 18.15 17.03 -5.79
CA GLY A 276 17.96 17.65 -7.09
C GLY A 276 19.20 18.35 -7.61
N PHE A 277 19.82 19.16 -6.75
CA PHE A 277 21.03 19.90 -7.08
C PHE A 277 22.18 18.94 -7.40
N ASP A 278 22.48 17.99 -6.51
CA ASP A 278 23.62 17.08 -6.64
C ASP A 278 23.54 16.19 -7.89
N SER A 279 22.32 15.71 -8.18
CA SER A 279 22.04 14.81 -9.30
C SER A 279 22.12 15.54 -10.64
N SER A 280 21.56 16.76 -10.76
CA SER A 280 21.50 17.47 -12.05
C SER A 280 22.77 18.24 -12.37
N MET A 281 23.51 18.68 -11.36
CA MET A 281 24.71 19.50 -11.53
C MET A 281 25.73 18.84 -12.45
N MET A 282 25.87 17.52 -12.42
CA MET A 282 26.86 16.81 -13.23
C MET A 282 26.63 16.98 -14.74
N ASN A 283 25.37 16.99 -15.17
CA ASN A 283 25.00 17.22 -16.56
C ASN A 283 25.38 18.64 -17.00
N SER A 284 25.17 19.61 -16.12
CA SER A 284 25.52 21.02 -16.35
C SER A 284 27.03 21.27 -16.32
N LEU A 285 27.77 20.63 -15.42
CA LEU A 285 29.23 20.75 -15.31
C LEU A 285 29.96 20.19 -16.54
N GLN A 286 29.45 19.11 -17.12
CA GLN A 286 29.97 18.59 -18.38
C GLN A 286 29.93 19.65 -19.49
N ALA A 287 28.97 20.58 -19.46
CA ALA A 287 28.85 21.67 -20.43
C ALA A 287 29.87 22.81 -20.22
N VAL A 288 30.57 22.85 -19.08
CA VAL A 288 31.52 23.91 -18.74
C VAL A 288 32.93 23.59 -19.32
N PRO A 289 33.49 24.43 -20.23
CA PRO A 289 34.77 24.17 -20.87
C PRO A 289 35.94 24.15 -19.90
N SER A 290 35.94 25.03 -18.89
CA SER A 290 37.01 25.10 -17.90
C SER A 290 37.06 23.87 -16.99
N TRP A 291 35.94 23.18 -16.77
CA TRP A 291 35.91 21.90 -16.05
C TRP A 291 36.54 20.78 -16.88
N VAL A 292 36.15 20.70 -18.16
CA VAL A 292 36.67 19.70 -19.09
C VAL A 292 38.18 19.87 -19.32
N ALA A 293 38.66 21.12 -19.45
CA ALA A 293 40.07 21.43 -19.63
C ALA A 293 40.90 21.18 -18.36
N TYR A 294 40.35 21.44 -17.17
CA TYR A 294 41.07 21.23 -15.91
C TYR A 294 41.28 19.75 -15.58
N PHE A 295 40.36 18.88 -16.02
CA PHE A 295 40.43 17.44 -15.83
C PHE A 295 40.89 16.70 -17.09
N ASP A 296 41.66 17.34 -17.99
CA ASP A 296 42.28 16.69 -19.15
C ASP A 296 41.32 15.84 -20.02
N ASN A 297 40.10 16.32 -20.29
CA ASN A 297 39.07 15.60 -21.06
C ASN A 297 38.84 14.15 -20.54
N PRO A 298 38.08 13.96 -19.45
CA PRO A 298 37.89 12.62 -18.89
C PRO A 298 37.34 11.65 -19.94
N THR A 299 38.00 10.49 -20.09
CA THR A 299 37.55 9.41 -20.96
C THR A 299 36.13 8.97 -20.58
N SER A 300 35.39 8.40 -21.54
CA SER A 300 34.00 7.95 -21.37
C SER A 300 33.80 7.06 -20.15
N SER A 301 34.76 6.17 -19.87
CA SER A 301 34.77 5.29 -18.71
C SER A 301 34.93 6.05 -17.39
N ARG A 302 35.81 7.06 -17.35
CA ARG A 302 35.99 7.92 -16.18
C ARG A 302 34.80 8.84 -15.96
N LEU A 303 34.24 9.41 -17.02
CA LEU A 303 33.04 10.24 -16.94
C LEU A 303 31.83 9.46 -16.43
N GLY A 304 31.62 8.26 -16.97
CA GLY A 304 30.58 7.33 -16.49
C GLY A 304 30.79 6.98 -15.02
N LEU A 305 32.03 6.73 -14.60
CA LEU A 305 32.36 6.44 -13.20
C LEU A 305 32.11 7.65 -12.29
N LEU A 306 32.53 8.86 -12.67
CA LEU A 306 32.31 10.10 -11.90
C LEU A 306 30.82 10.33 -11.61
N ASN A 307 29.97 10.03 -12.59
CA ASN A 307 28.52 10.14 -12.46
C ASN A 307 27.94 8.99 -11.62
N ALA A 308 28.41 7.76 -11.83
CA ALA A 308 27.91 6.56 -11.15
C ALA A 308 28.32 6.49 -9.67
N MET A 309 29.46 7.05 -9.27
CA MET A 309 29.97 6.99 -7.90
C MET A 309 29.04 7.60 -6.85
N TYR A 310 28.27 8.62 -7.23
CA TYR A 310 27.22 9.17 -6.37
C TYR A 310 26.15 8.13 -6.02
N SER A 311 25.73 7.31 -7.00
CA SER A 311 24.76 6.25 -6.78
C SER A 311 25.35 5.05 -6.04
N LEU A 312 26.65 4.78 -6.21
CA LEU A 312 27.35 3.74 -5.45
C LEU A 312 27.43 4.09 -3.96
N GLY A 313 27.80 5.34 -3.65
CA GLY A 313 27.77 5.84 -2.27
C GLY A 313 26.39 5.70 -1.64
N ALA A 314 25.34 6.04 -2.40
CA ALA A 314 23.97 5.90 -1.94
C ALA A 314 23.56 4.45 -1.68
N LEU A 315 23.97 3.52 -2.55
CA LEU A 315 23.69 2.09 -2.39
C LEU A 315 24.35 1.51 -1.11
N MET A 316 25.59 1.93 -0.83
CA MET A 316 26.32 1.48 0.37
C MET A 316 25.73 2.04 1.67
N ALA A 317 25.04 3.19 1.62
CA ALA A 317 24.41 3.77 2.80
C ALA A 317 23.18 2.99 3.27
N ILE A 318 22.40 2.40 2.34
CA ILE A 318 21.07 1.80 2.61
C ILE A 318 21.03 0.86 3.82
N PRO A 319 21.94 -0.12 3.98
CA PRO A 319 21.89 -1.07 5.10
C PRO A 319 22.08 -0.42 6.47
N PHE A 320 22.78 0.71 6.53
CA PHE A 320 23.12 1.38 7.79
C PHE A 320 22.03 2.38 8.24
N ILE A 321 21.17 2.83 7.32
CA ILE A 321 20.12 3.84 7.61
C ILE A 321 19.22 3.43 8.78
N PRO A 322 18.65 2.20 8.83
CA PRO A 322 17.74 1.85 9.92
C PRO A 322 18.42 1.87 11.29
N SER A 323 19.64 1.32 11.38
CA SER A 323 20.40 1.24 12.64
C SER A 323 20.80 2.62 13.16
N VAL A 324 21.35 3.46 12.28
CA VAL A 324 21.76 4.82 12.66
C VAL A 324 20.55 5.66 13.05
N SER A 325 19.45 5.56 12.29
CA SER A 325 18.25 6.34 12.55
C SER A 325 17.52 5.95 13.83
N GLN A 326 17.52 4.65 14.18
CA GLN A 326 16.99 4.19 15.47
C GLN A 326 17.84 4.67 16.64
N TRP A 327 19.17 4.65 16.49
CA TRP A 327 20.09 5.02 17.57
C TRP A 327 20.17 6.54 17.81
N LEU A 328 20.30 7.33 16.74
CA LEU A 328 20.57 8.77 16.83
C LEU A 328 19.30 9.64 16.85
N GLY A 329 18.15 9.08 16.44
CA GLY A 329 16.92 9.84 16.21
C GLY A 329 16.85 10.48 14.82
N ARG A 330 15.66 10.93 14.41
CA ARG A 330 15.43 11.43 13.04
C ARG A 330 16.14 12.76 12.83
N ARG A 331 16.01 13.69 13.78
CA ARG A 331 16.59 15.03 13.72
C ARG A 331 18.10 14.99 13.59
N TRP A 332 18.78 14.29 14.51
CA TRP A 332 20.24 14.26 14.52
C TRP A 332 20.82 13.45 13.37
N THR A 333 20.10 12.45 12.85
CA THR A 333 20.53 11.75 11.64
C THR A 333 20.51 12.66 10.42
N ILE A 334 19.51 13.54 10.28
CA ILE A 334 19.49 14.56 9.20
C ILE A 334 20.67 15.52 9.36
N VAL A 335 20.94 16.05 10.56
CA VAL A 335 22.10 16.94 10.80
C VAL A 335 23.42 16.23 10.45
N ALA A 336 23.62 15.00 10.92
CA ALA A 336 24.82 14.23 10.63
C ALA A 336 24.98 13.96 9.13
N ALA A 337 23.89 13.61 8.44
CA ALA A 337 23.87 13.44 6.99
C ALA A 337 24.24 14.73 6.25
N SER A 338 23.65 15.86 6.63
CA SER A 338 23.96 17.18 6.05
C SER A 338 25.40 17.60 6.30
N LEU A 339 26.00 17.26 7.43
CA LEU A 339 27.43 17.49 7.69
C LEU A 339 28.32 16.66 6.74
N ILE A 340 28.00 15.39 6.53
CA ILE A 340 28.71 14.52 5.56
C ILE A 340 28.58 15.10 4.14
N MET A 341 27.39 15.57 3.75
CA MET A 341 27.18 16.21 2.45
C MET A 341 27.98 17.52 2.34
N CYS A 342 28.06 18.33 3.40
CA CYS A 342 28.89 19.53 3.41
C CYS A 342 30.38 19.22 3.24
N LEU A 343 30.89 18.15 3.88
CA LEU A 343 32.26 17.68 3.66
C LEU A 343 32.46 17.25 2.20
N GLY A 344 31.52 16.52 1.63
CA GLY A 344 31.55 16.10 0.23
C GLY A 344 31.58 17.29 -0.75
N ALA A 345 30.71 18.28 -0.58
CA ALA A 345 30.67 19.46 -1.44
C ALA A 345 31.91 20.37 -1.26
N GLY A 346 32.45 20.47 -0.04
CA GLY A 346 33.71 21.15 0.23
C GLY A 346 34.90 20.49 -0.48
N LEU A 347 35.01 19.16 -0.37
CA LEU A 347 36.01 18.37 -1.10
C LEU A 347 35.85 18.49 -2.61
N GLN A 348 34.61 18.51 -3.12
CA GLN A 348 34.34 18.67 -4.54
C GLN A 348 34.79 20.04 -5.05
N THR A 349 34.55 21.10 -4.27
CA THR A 349 34.95 22.48 -4.61
C THR A 349 36.47 22.64 -4.60
N GLY A 350 37.14 22.00 -3.63
CA GLY A 350 38.60 22.00 -3.48
C GLY A 350 39.33 20.95 -4.31
N ALA A 351 38.64 20.23 -5.21
CA ALA A 351 39.23 19.10 -5.92
C ALA A 351 40.40 19.57 -6.82
N VAL A 352 41.57 18.96 -6.59
CA VAL A 352 42.80 19.18 -7.39
C VAL A 352 43.01 18.09 -8.44
N ASN A 353 42.55 16.87 -8.14
CA ASN A 353 42.71 15.68 -9.00
C ASN A 353 41.33 15.06 -9.28
N GLN A 354 41.22 14.32 -10.39
CA GLN A 354 39.99 13.58 -10.76
C GLN A 354 39.58 12.59 -9.65
N ASP A 355 40.54 11.93 -9.01
CA ASP A 355 40.26 10.95 -7.93
C ASP A 355 39.70 11.61 -6.67
N MET A 356 40.12 12.84 -6.37
CA MET A 356 39.56 13.62 -5.26
C MET A 356 38.11 14.02 -5.54
N PHE A 357 37.80 14.40 -6.78
CA PHE A 357 36.44 14.67 -7.24
C PHE A 357 35.57 13.40 -7.23
N LEU A 358 36.18 12.25 -7.52
CA LEU A 358 35.50 10.95 -7.46
C LEU A 358 35.16 10.55 -6.02
N ALA A 359 36.11 10.71 -5.10
CA ALA A 359 35.91 10.48 -3.67
C ALA A 359 34.84 11.42 -3.09
N SER A 360 34.84 12.70 -3.48
CA SER A 360 33.82 13.66 -3.01
C SER A 360 32.41 13.26 -3.44
N ARG A 361 32.26 12.73 -4.67
CA ARG A 361 30.98 12.21 -5.16
C ARG A 361 30.47 11.01 -4.38
N TRP A 362 31.38 10.12 -3.98
CA TRP A 362 31.02 8.99 -3.12
C TRP A 362 30.54 9.45 -1.74
N VAL A 363 31.23 10.42 -1.12
CA VAL A 363 30.85 10.98 0.19
C VAL A 363 29.47 11.68 0.12
N LEU A 364 29.23 12.48 -0.91
CA LEU A 364 27.92 13.10 -1.17
C LEU A 364 26.82 12.04 -1.31
N GLY A 365 27.09 11.01 -2.12
CA GLY A 365 26.20 9.89 -2.35
C GLY A 365 25.89 9.11 -1.08
N PHE A 366 26.87 8.93 -0.19
CA PHE A 366 26.70 8.22 1.07
C PHE A 366 25.82 8.99 2.07
N GLY A 367 25.94 10.32 2.11
CA GLY A 367 25.16 11.16 3.03
C GLY A 367 23.69 11.31 2.64
N ILE A 368 23.37 11.46 1.35
CA ILE A 368 22.03 11.85 0.91
C ILE A 368 20.89 10.90 1.34
N PRO A 369 21.04 9.55 1.31
CA PRO A 369 19.94 8.65 1.63
C PRO A 369 19.57 8.70 3.11
N PHE A 370 20.54 8.95 4.00
CA PHE A 370 20.26 9.18 5.41
C PHE A 370 19.38 10.41 5.60
N ALA A 371 19.62 11.49 4.85
CA ALA A 371 18.78 12.67 4.92
C ALA A 371 17.37 12.40 4.35
N ILE A 372 17.26 11.80 3.16
CA ILE A 372 15.97 11.59 2.46
C ILE A 372 15.02 10.70 3.27
N VAL A 373 15.51 9.56 3.77
CA VAL A 373 14.68 8.59 4.51
C VAL A 373 14.18 9.20 5.83
N ASN A 374 15.03 9.94 6.53
CA ASN A 374 14.66 10.53 7.81
C ASN A 374 13.79 11.79 7.66
N ALA A 375 14.06 12.62 6.65
CA ALA A 375 13.24 13.79 6.35
C ALA A 375 11.82 13.39 5.94
N SER A 376 11.67 12.37 5.09
CA SER A 376 10.35 11.85 4.69
C SER A 376 9.59 11.21 5.86
N SER A 377 10.26 10.42 6.71
CA SER A 377 9.67 9.87 7.95
C SER A 377 9.23 10.99 8.90
N MET A 378 10.07 12.00 9.09
CA MET A 378 9.83 13.11 10.02
C MET A 378 8.69 14.01 9.56
N LEU A 379 8.62 14.32 8.26
CA LEU A 379 7.49 15.03 7.66
C LEU A 379 6.17 14.33 7.99
N GLY A 380 6.15 12.99 7.96
CA GLY A 380 4.94 12.22 8.20
C GLY A 380 4.61 12.09 9.67
N GLU A 381 5.61 12.02 10.53
CA GLU A 381 5.41 11.84 11.97
C GLU A 381 5.07 13.14 12.71
N LEU A 382 5.43 14.31 12.16
CA LEU A 382 5.15 15.62 12.75
C LEU A 382 3.96 16.35 12.12
N SER A 383 3.52 15.97 10.93
CA SER A 383 2.38 16.61 10.27
C SER A 383 1.06 16.21 10.94
N TYR A 384 0.17 17.19 11.13
CA TYR A 384 -1.17 17.00 11.70
C TYR A 384 -2.02 16.04 10.83
N ALA A 385 -2.83 15.15 11.42
CA ALA A 385 -3.54 14.09 10.69
C ALA A 385 -4.36 14.54 9.46
N LYS A 386 -4.97 15.73 9.49
CA LYS A 386 -5.70 16.30 8.33
C LYS A 386 -4.79 16.74 7.18
N GLU A 387 -3.53 17.02 7.49
CA GLU A 387 -2.54 17.63 6.61
C GLU A 387 -1.34 16.71 6.36
N ARG A 388 -1.23 15.61 7.09
CA ARG A 388 -0.32 14.49 6.88
C ARG A 388 -0.49 13.84 5.51
N PRO A 389 -1.72 13.64 4.97
CA PRO A 389 -1.95 13.21 3.60
C PRO A 389 -1.85 14.35 2.56
N VAL A 390 -1.53 15.56 3.03
CA VAL A 390 -1.20 16.76 2.25
C VAL A 390 0.33 17.06 2.29
N MET A 391 1.10 16.48 3.23
CA MET A 391 2.55 16.64 3.44
C MET A 391 3.42 15.36 3.37
N THR A 392 2.87 14.14 3.46
CA THR A 392 3.60 12.87 3.22
C THR A 392 3.05 11.84 2.22
N SER A 393 1.75 11.76 1.97
CA SER A 393 1.06 11.25 0.76
C SER A 393 -0.30 10.60 1.07
N MET A 394 -1.23 10.78 0.12
CA MET A 394 -2.57 10.16 -0.03
C MET A 394 -3.76 10.74 0.76
N LEU A 395 -4.27 11.91 0.36
CA LEU A 395 -5.59 12.12 -0.28
C LEU A 395 -5.80 13.65 -0.40
N THR A 396 -5.60 14.20 -1.61
CA THR A 396 -5.73 15.64 -1.96
C THR A 396 -4.58 16.57 -1.48
N PRO A 397 -4.45 17.82 -1.97
CA PRO A 397 -3.75 18.24 -3.18
C PRO A 397 -2.25 18.63 -3.06
N ARG A 398 -1.61 18.72 -1.88
CA ARG A 398 -0.24 19.30 -1.76
C ARG A 398 0.90 18.29 -1.58
N ASP A 399 0.59 17.01 -1.54
CA ASP A 399 1.59 15.99 -1.22
C ASP A 399 2.55 15.60 -2.35
N ARG A 400 2.42 16.28 -3.48
CA ARG A 400 3.24 16.05 -4.68
C ARG A 400 4.42 17.02 -4.74
N LEU A 401 4.54 17.92 -3.75
CA LEU A 401 5.67 18.84 -3.65
C LEU A 401 6.98 18.16 -3.22
N PHE A 402 6.97 17.00 -2.54
CA PHE A 402 8.23 16.34 -2.14
C PHE A 402 9.06 15.89 -3.36
N ASN A 403 8.49 15.05 -4.23
CA ASN A 403 9.17 14.69 -5.50
C ASN A 403 9.32 15.88 -6.47
N ALA A 404 8.35 16.81 -6.49
CA ALA A 404 8.49 18.00 -7.35
C ALA A 404 9.57 18.98 -6.85
N SER A 405 9.93 18.92 -5.56
CA SER A 405 11.00 19.72 -4.96
C SER A 405 12.36 19.33 -5.55
N TRP A 406 12.55 18.07 -5.96
CA TRP A 406 13.76 17.67 -6.68
C TRP A 406 14.03 18.57 -7.91
N PHE A 407 13.00 18.91 -8.68
CA PHE A 407 13.15 19.79 -9.84
C PHE A 407 13.54 21.22 -9.44
N VAL A 408 13.10 21.72 -8.28
CA VAL A 408 13.50 23.04 -7.77
C VAL A 408 15.01 23.08 -7.53
N GLY A 409 15.55 22.07 -6.85
CA GLY A 409 17.00 21.92 -6.67
C GLY A 409 17.75 21.80 -8.00
N ALA A 410 17.20 21.01 -8.92
CA ALA A 410 17.79 20.82 -10.24
C ALA A 410 17.83 22.10 -11.09
N ILE A 411 16.79 22.94 -11.01
CA ILE A 411 16.71 24.24 -11.69
C ILE A 411 17.75 25.20 -11.12
N ILE A 412 17.91 25.24 -9.78
CA ILE A 412 18.93 26.09 -9.14
C ILE A 412 20.33 25.66 -9.59
N ALA A 413 20.62 24.36 -9.65
CA ALA A 413 21.91 23.85 -10.15
C ALA A 413 22.15 24.20 -11.63
N ALA A 414 21.16 24.00 -12.49
CA ALA A 414 21.27 24.35 -13.91
C ALA A 414 21.42 25.87 -14.11
N GLY A 415 20.65 26.68 -13.38
CA GLY A 415 20.70 28.14 -13.45
C GLY A 415 22.00 28.74 -12.93
N THR A 416 22.53 28.22 -11.81
CA THR A 416 23.83 28.64 -11.25
C THR A 416 24.99 28.24 -12.16
N THR A 417 24.92 27.07 -12.79
CA THR A 417 25.93 26.63 -13.77
C THR A 417 25.86 27.48 -15.05
N TYR A 418 24.67 27.85 -15.50
CA TYR A 418 24.50 28.77 -16.62
C TYR A 418 25.02 30.19 -16.33
N GLY A 419 24.77 30.71 -15.12
CA GLY A 419 25.30 32.01 -14.71
C GLY A 419 26.83 32.03 -14.58
N SER A 420 27.41 30.95 -14.05
CA SER A 420 28.87 30.81 -13.85
C SER A 420 29.64 30.44 -15.12
N PHE A 421 28.98 29.90 -16.14
CA PHE A 421 29.58 29.54 -17.42
C PHE A 421 30.27 30.71 -18.14
N LYS A 422 29.79 31.95 -17.92
CA LYS A 422 30.41 33.16 -18.48
C LYS A 422 31.75 33.53 -17.84
N MET A 423 32.15 32.85 -16.76
CA MET A 423 33.43 33.06 -16.11
C MET A 423 34.52 32.23 -16.81
N ASN A 424 35.59 32.88 -17.27
CA ASN A 424 36.72 32.20 -17.95
C ASN A 424 37.70 31.53 -16.97
N THR A 425 37.44 31.55 -15.67
CA THR A 425 38.33 31.00 -14.63
C THR A 425 37.84 29.65 -14.12
N THR A 426 38.69 28.93 -13.37
CA THR A 426 38.34 27.67 -12.67
C THR A 426 37.14 27.82 -11.72
N TRP A 427 36.80 29.06 -11.33
CA TRP A 427 35.61 29.35 -10.53
C TRP A 427 34.30 29.04 -11.24
N ALA A 428 34.28 28.91 -12.57
CA ALA A 428 33.07 28.57 -13.31
C ALA A 428 32.43 27.22 -12.89
N TRP A 429 33.25 26.24 -12.47
CA TRP A 429 32.72 24.95 -11.99
C TRP A 429 32.83 24.79 -10.46
N ARG A 430 33.77 25.51 -9.82
CA ARG A 430 33.90 25.53 -8.35
C ARG A 430 32.76 26.29 -7.69
N LEU A 431 32.24 27.36 -8.30
CA LEU A 431 31.14 28.15 -7.75
C LEU A 431 29.83 27.34 -7.66
N PRO A 432 29.34 26.67 -8.72
CA PRO A 432 28.20 25.75 -8.60
C PRO A 432 28.47 24.64 -7.57
N SER A 433 29.72 24.19 -7.46
CA SER A 433 30.08 23.17 -6.48
C SER A 433 30.03 23.67 -5.04
N LEU A 434 30.42 24.92 -4.81
CA LEU A 434 30.34 25.57 -3.50
C LEU A 434 28.88 25.85 -3.12
N LEU A 435 28.05 26.22 -4.09
CA LEU A 435 26.63 26.50 -3.86
C LEU A 435 25.83 25.25 -3.48
N GLN A 436 26.33 24.04 -3.74
CA GLN A 436 25.77 22.79 -3.17
C GLN A 436 25.72 22.81 -1.64
N LEU A 437 26.61 23.57 -0.99
CA LEU A 437 26.60 23.71 0.47
C LEU A 437 25.35 24.43 0.97
N VAL A 438 24.76 25.31 0.18
CA VAL A 438 23.69 26.22 0.65
C VAL A 438 22.46 25.44 1.14
N PRO A 439 21.88 24.50 0.37
CA PRO A 439 20.74 23.70 0.85
C PRO A 439 21.06 22.87 2.10
N SER A 440 22.24 22.26 2.16
CA SER A 440 22.67 21.42 3.29
C SER A 440 22.97 22.24 4.55
N MET A 441 23.53 23.46 4.39
CA MET A 441 23.74 24.40 5.49
C MET A 441 22.42 24.95 6.02
N CYS A 442 21.45 25.24 5.15
CA CYS A 442 20.10 25.58 5.59
C CYS A 442 19.50 24.46 6.44
N GLN A 443 19.64 23.19 6.04
CA GLN A 443 19.20 22.06 6.86
C GLN A 443 19.87 22.07 8.24
N ILE A 444 21.20 22.21 8.31
CA ILE A 444 21.94 22.23 9.59
C ILE A 444 21.47 23.38 10.50
N ILE A 445 21.13 24.54 9.94
CA ILE A 445 20.66 25.71 10.72
C ILE A 445 19.21 25.54 11.17
N PHE A 446 18.31 25.05 10.32
CA PHE A 446 16.88 24.96 10.63
C PHE A 446 16.51 23.69 11.41
N MET A 447 17.28 22.60 11.29
CA MET A 447 16.99 21.31 11.92
C MET A 447 17.00 21.36 13.47
N PRO A 448 17.88 22.13 14.14
CA PRO A 448 17.82 22.29 15.59
C PRO A 448 16.54 22.94 16.14
N PHE A 449 15.82 23.70 15.31
CA PHE A 449 14.55 24.33 15.69
C PHE A 449 13.34 23.40 15.49
N CYS A 450 13.53 22.29 14.80
CA CYS A 450 12.50 21.28 14.59
C CYS A 450 12.44 20.34 15.81
N PRO A 451 11.24 20.03 16.34
CA PRO A 451 11.09 19.00 17.36
C PRO A 451 11.50 17.63 16.81
N GLU A 452 11.93 16.73 17.70
CA GLU A 452 12.18 15.33 17.33
C GLU A 452 10.84 14.61 17.06
N SER A 453 10.88 13.51 16.29
CA SER A 453 9.69 12.72 16.02
C SER A 453 9.04 12.14 17.29
N PRO A 454 7.74 12.39 17.53
CA PRO A 454 7.00 11.79 18.65
C PRO A 454 7.02 10.25 18.60
N ARG A 455 6.99 9.68 17.39
CA ARG A 455 7.02 8.22 17.18
C ARG A 455 8.37 7.61 17.59
N TRP A 456 9.47 8.29 17.28
CA TRP A 456 10.80 7.85 17.72
C TRP A 456 10.96 7.99 19.24
N LEU A 457 10.52 9.10 19.83
CA LEU A 457 10.58 9.31 21.28
C LEU A 457 9.84 8.23 22.07
N ILE A 458 8.66 7.81 21.63
CA ILE A 458 7.91 6.70 22.25
C ILE A 458 8.66 5.37 22.09
N SER A 459 9.36 5.15 20.97
CA SER A 459 10.14 3.93 20.75
C SER A 459 11.39 3.79 21.64
N VAL A 460 11.89 4.91 22.19
CA VAL A 460 13.05 4.99 23.10
C VAL A 460 12.59 5.24 24.54
N ASP A 461 11.33 4.89 24.87
CA ASP A 461 10.73 5.02 26.20
C ASP A 461 10.69 6.45 26.76
N ARG A 462 10.71 7.48 25.90
CA ARG A 462 10.57 8.93 26.24
C ARG A 462 9.18 9.46 25.91
N ALA A 463 8.16 8.81 26.45
CA ALA A 463 6.75 9.08 26.20
C ALA A 463 6.30 10.51 26.59
N ASP A 464 6.79 11.04 27.72
CA ASP A 464 6.35 12.34 28.25
C ASP A 464 6.75 13.51 27.33
N GLU A 465 7.95 13.44 26.75
CA GLU A 465 8.41 14.44 25.78
C GLU A 465 7.62 14.37 24.47
N ALA A 466 7.25 13.17 24.04
CA ALA A 466 6.41 12.98 22.86
C ALA A 466 5.01 13.58 23.07
N TYR A 467 4.42 13.38 24.25
CA TYR A 467 3.13 13.97 24.61
C TYR A 467 3.20 15.50 24.65
N ALA A 468 4.25 16.08 25.24
CA ALA A 468 4.44 17.53 25.27
C ALA A 468 4.56 18.17 23.86
N ILE A 469 5.20 17.48 22.92
CA ILE A 469 5.31 17.92 21.52
C ILE A 469 3.93 17.86 20.84
N LEU A 470 3.21 16.74 20.98
CA LEU A 470 1.85 16.60 20.41
C LEU A 470 0.89 17.64 21.01
N GLN A 471 0.94 17.86 22.32
CA GLN A 471 0.14 18.89 22.98
C GLN A 471 0.50 20.29 22.45
N LYS A 472 1.76 20.62 22.21
CA LYS A 472 2.13 21.95 21.71
C LYS A 472 1.63 22.22 20.29
N TYR A 473 1.73 21.24 19.39
CA TYR A 473 1.47 21.45 17.96
C TYR A 473 0.07 21.03 17.52
N HIS A 474 -0.53 20.02 18.16
CA HIS A 474 -1.80 19.44 17.73
C HIS A 474 -3.00 19.84 18.61
N SER A 475 -2.79 20.57 19.72
CA SER A 475 -3.88 21.03 20.60
C SER A 475 -4.57 22.35 20.20
N GLU A 476 -4.15 23.02 19.12
CA GLU A 476 -4.67 24.35 18.73
C GLU A 476 -6.11 24.34 18.14
N GLY A 477 -6.82 23.20 18.18
CA GLY A 477 -8.20 23.00 17.72
C GLY A 477 -9.27 23.27 18.80
N GLN A 478 -10.56 23.15 18.46
CA GLN A 478 -11.65 23.31 19.45
C GLN A 478 -11.64 22.19 20.51
N ASP A 479 -11.27 20.97 20.13
CA ASP A 479 -11.11 19.79 21.01
C ASP A 479 -9.65 19.27 20.97
N GLY A 480 -8.68 20.18 20.86
CA GLY A 480 -7.30 19.82 20.55
C GLY A 480 -6.58 19.00 21.63
N GLU A 481 -6.95 19.14 22.90
CA GLU A 481 -6.37 18.36 23.99
C GLU A 481 -6.80 16.88 23.93
N GLU A 482 -8.08 16.63 23.63
CA GLU A 482 -8.60 15.29 23.40
C GLU A 482 -7.97 14.67 22.15
N PHE A 483 -7.85 15.44 21.06
CA PHE A 483 -7.19 14.99 19.84
C PHE A 483 -5.74 14.56 20.08
N ALA A 484 -4.93 15.37 20.76
CA ALA A 484 -3.53 15.07 21.03
C ALA A 484 -3.38 13.81 21.92
N ARG A 485 -4.30 13.60 22.87
CA ARG A 485 -4.31 12.42 23.73
C ARG A 485 -4.68 11.14 22.99
N LEU A 486 -5.72 11.19 22.15
CA LEU A 486 -6.12 10.06 21.33
C LEU A 486 -5.04 9.71 20.29
N GLU A 487 -4.41 10.70 19.67
CA GLU A 487 -3.30 10.49 18.73
C GLU A 487 -2.07 9.86 19.42
N PHE A 488 -1.74 10.32 20.63
CA PHE A 488 -0.67 9.71 21.43
C PHE A 488 -0.94 8.22 21.74
N ALA A 489 -2.17 7.89 22.16
CA ALA A 489 -2.59 6.52 22.43
C ALA A 489 -2.56 5.64 21.17
N GLN A 490 -2.93 6.19 20.02
CA GLN A 490 -2.86 5.51 18.73
C GLN A 490 -1.41 5.22 18.33
N ILE A 491 -0.50 6.18 18.49
CA ILE A 491 0.93 5.98 18.18
C ILE A 491 1.52 4.90 19.09
N GLN A 492 1.20 4.91 20.38
CA GLN A 492 1.70 3.94 21.35
C GLN A 492 1.23 2.52 21.04
N SER A 493 -0.06 2.32 20.77
CA SER A 493 -0.63 1.02 20.40
C SER A 493 -0.05 0.50 19.08
N THR A 494 0.12 1.37 18.09
CA THR A 494 0.73 1.02 16.79
C THR A 494 2.18 0.54 16.95
N ILE A 495 2.99 1.25 17.74
CA ILE A 495 4.39 0.86 18.00
C ILE A 495 4.47 -0.47 18.74
N ALA A 496 3.57 -0.72 19.71
CA ALA A 496 3.52 -1.98 20.43
C ALA A 496 3.24 -3.17 19.47
N LEU A 497 2.23 -3.03 18.59
CA LEU A 497 1.90 -4.00 17.55
C LEU A 497 3.06 -4.21 16.56
N GLU A 498 3.75 -3.14 16.16
CA GLU A 498 4.90 -3.23 15.28
C GLU A 498 6.08 -3.95 15.92
N LYS A 499 6.38 -3.69 17.19
CA LYS A 499 7.45 -4.37 17.93
C LYS A 499 7.17 -5.87 18.05
N GLU A 500 5.92 -6.24 18.30
CA GLU A 500 5.48 -7.63 18.32
C GLU A 500 5.57 -8.30 16.94
N THR A 501 5.13 -7.60 15.89
CA THR A 501 5.15 -8.12 14.51
C THR A 501 6.57 -8.20 13.93
N ALA A 502 7.42 -7.22 14.22
CA ALA A 502 8.81 -7.17 13.78
C ALA A 502 9.63 -8.32 14.38
N SER A 503 9.33 -8.72 15.62
CA SER A 503 9.96 -9.88 16.27
C SER A 503 9.63 -11.21 15.58
N ARG A 504 8.51 -11.28 14.86
CA ARG A 504 8.02 -12.48 14.17
C ARG A 504 8.44 -12.56 12.70
N PHE A 505 8.88 -11.46 12.09
CA PHE A 505 9.14 -11.42 10.65
C PHE A 505 10.59 -11.81 10.32
N ILE A 506 10.75 -12.93 9.60
CA ILE A 506 12.05 -13.38 9.12
C ILE A 506 12.15 -12.99 7.63
N TRP A 507 13.27 -12.41 7.18
CA TRP A 507 13.48 -12.10 5.75
C TRP A 507 13.35 -13.34 4.84
N ALA A 508 13.47 -14.54 5.40
CA ALA A 508 13.18 -15.81 4.72
C ALA A 508 11.71 -15.95 4.30
N ASP A 509 10.77 -15.34 5.02
CA ASP A 509 9.33 -15.42 4.75
C ASP A 509 8.95 -14.64 3.48
N VAL A 510 9.74 -13.62 3.12
CA VAL A 510 9.63 -12.89 1.84
C VAL A 510 9.77 -13.83 0.64
N ILE A 511 10.62 -14.86 0.78
CA ILE A 511 10.91 -15.82 -0.29
C ILE A 511 9.95 -17.03 -0.22
N ARG A 512 9.50 -17.40 0.99
CA ARG A 512 8.63 -18.56 1.23
C ARG A 512 7.17 -18.32 0.83
N ASP A 513 6.64 -17.13 1.09
CA ASP A 513 5.24 -16.81 0.80
C ASP A 513 5.05 -16.35 -0.64
N ALA A 514 4.27 -17.11 -1.43
CA ALA A 514 4.00 -16.79 -2.83
C ALA A 514 3.36 -15.39 -3.07
N PRO A 515 2.40 -14.92 -2.25
CA PRO A 515 1.86 -13.56 -2.35
C PRO A 515 2.93 -12.50 -2.09
N MET A 516 3.77 -12.73 -1.09
CA MET A 516 4.79 -11.79 -0.66
C MET A 516 5.90 -11.66 -1.70
N ARG A 517 6.36 -12.79 -2.24
CA ARG A 517 7.31 -12.83 -3.34
C ARG A 517 6.83 -12.03 -4.54
N ARG A 518 5.53 -12.08 -4.87
CA ARG A 518 4.96 -11.29 -5.98
C ARG A 518 4.97 -9.79 -5.68
N ARG A 519 4.64 -9.37 -4.46
CA ARG A 519 4.68 -7.96 -4.04
C ARG A 519 6.11 -7.39 -4.08
N PHE A 520 7.08 -8.12 -3.54
CA PHE A 520 8.49 -7.72 -3.56
C PHE A 520 9.10 -7.74 -4.98
N LEU A 521 8.70 -8.69 -5.83
CA LEU A 521 9.09 -8.69 -7.24
C LEU A 521 8.54 -7.46 -7.98
N LEU A 522 7.28 -7.09 -7.76
CA LEU A 522 6.69 -5.88 -8.34
C LEU A 522 7.42 -4.62 -7.85
N ALA A 523 7.82 -4.56 -6.58
CA ALA A 523 8.59 -3.45 -6.03
C ALA A 523 9.96 -3.30 -6.70
N ALA A 524 10.68 -4.40 -6.88
CA ALA A 524 11.95 -4.41 -7.60
C ALA A 524 11.79 -3.99 -9.07
N ILE A 525 10.78 -4.53 -9.77
CA ILE A 525 10.51 -4.18 -11.18
C ILE A 525 10.20 -2.69 -11.32
N VAL A 526 9.33 -2.15 -10.45
CA VAL A 526 9.00 -0.72 -10.47
C VAL A 526 10.26 0.12 -10.23
N GLY A 527 11.06 -0.22 -9.22
CA GLY A 527 12.32 0.49 -8.96
C GLY A 527 13.28 0.46 -10.16
N PHE A 528 13.38 -0.68 -10.86
CA PHE A 528 14.24 -0.81 -12.05
C PHE A 528 13.72 0.02 -13.23
N PHE A 529 12.43 -0.09 -13.56
CA PHE A 529 11.81 0.60 -14.72
C PHE A 529 11.76 2.12 -14.58
N THR A 530 11.71 2.64 -13.34
CA THR A 530 11.79 4.09 -13.12
C THR A 530 13.11 4.69 -13.63
N GLN A 531 14.20 3.92 -13.65
CA GLN A 531 15.52 4.39 -14.08
C GLN A 531 15.91 3.91 -15.48
N TRP A 532 15.26 2.86 -15.97
CA TRP A 532 15.55 2.26 -17.28
C TRP A 532 14.60 2.65 -18.41
N SER A 533 13.61 3.49 -18.12
CA SER A 533 12.72 4.09 -19.12
C SER A 533 13.37 5.23 -19.92
N GLY A 534 14.68 5.45 -19.77
CA GLY A 534 15.47 6.38 -20.58
C GLY A 534 15.66 7.79 -19.97
N ASN A 535 15.27 8.00 -18.71
CA ASN A 535 15.46 9.26 -18.00
C ASN A 535 16.96 9.57 -17.78
N GLY A 536 17.77 8.57 -17.42
CA GLY A 536 19.19 8.74 -17.10
C GLY A 536 20.02 9.29 -18.26
N LEU A 537 19.61 9.02 -19.51
CA LEU A 537 20.29 9.54 -20.70
C LEU A 537 20.15 11.07 -20.79
N LEU A 538 18.93 11.58 -20.58
CA LEU A 538 18.63 13.01 -20.61
C LEU A 538 19.17 13.73 -19.35
N SER A 539 19.06 13.06 -18.21
CA SER A 539 19.44 13.64 -16.91
C SER A 539 20.96 13.76 -16.73
N PHE A 540 21.76 12.87 -17.32
CA PHE A 540 23.22 12.87 -17.10
C PHE A 540 24.06 13.16 -18.35
N TYR A 541 23.52 13.00 -19.56
CA TYR A 541 24.30 13.04 -20.81
C TYR A 541 23.70 13.94 -21.89
N MET A 542 22.93 14.97 -21.50
CA MET A 542 22.30 15.90 -22.44
C MET A 542 23.32 16.57 -23.36
N LYS A 543 24.49 17.00 -22.83
CA LYS A 543 25.55 17.58 -23.65
C LYS A 543 26.01 16.64 -24.76
N LYS A 544 26.25 15.36 -24.44
CA LYS A 544 26.71 14.37 -25.43
C LYS A 544 25.65 14.17 -26.52
N ILE A 545 24.38 14.09 -26.14
CA ILE A 545 23.26 14.01 -27.09
C ILE A 545 23.24 15.23 -28.02
N LEU A 546 23.31 16.45 -27.48
CA LEU A 546 23.26 17.67 -28.28
C LEU A 546 24.47 17.80 -29.22
N ASN A 547 25.64 17.35 -28.79
CA ASN A 547 26.83 17.28 -29.64
C ASN A 547 26.67 16.31 -30.81
N LEU A 548 26.00 15.17 -30.62
CA LEU A 548 25.69 14.21 -31.70
C LEU A 548 24.74 14.83 -32.75
N VAL A 549 23.94 15.81 -32.35
CA VAL A 549 22.98 16.53 -33.20
C VAL A 549 23.60 17.82 -33.79
N GLY A 550 24.92 17.99 -33.66
CA GLY A 550 25.66 19.13 -34.23
C GLY A 550 25.59 20.44 -33.42
N ILE A 551 24.88 20.47 -32.28
CA ILE A 551 24.78 21.65 -31.41
C ILE A 551 25.96 21.62 -30.44
N LYS A 552 27.06 22.25 -30.84
CA LYS A 552 28.32 22.30 -30.08
C LYS A 552 28.50 23.57 -29.25
N ASP A 553 27.64 24.57 -29.45
CA ASP A 553 27.70 25.80 -28.67
C ASP A 553 27.28 25.54 -27.22
N ASN A 554 28.21 25.75 -26.29
CA ASN A 554 28.00 25.41 -24.88
C ASN A 554 26.94 26.32 -24.21
N ASP A 555 26.80 27.58 -24.65
CA ASP A 555 25.75 28.49 -24.14
C ASP A 555 24.36 27.98 -24.53
N THR A 556 24.19 27.58 -25.79
CA THR A 556 22.97 26.95 -26.29
C THR A 556 22.69 25.62 -25.58
N VAL A 557 23.69 24.76 -25.38
CA VAL A 557 23.56 23.49 -24.64
C VAL A 557 23.05 23.72 -23.22
N GLN A 558 23.60 24.69 -22.49
CA GLN A 558 23.17 24.98 -21.11
C GLN A 558 21.75 25.56 -21.04
N LYS A 559 21.36 26.41 -21.99
CA LYS A 559 19.97 26.88 -22.12
C LYS A 559 19.01 25.72 -22.33
N PHE A 560 19.38 24.72 -23.14
CA PHE A 560 18.59 23.51 -23.32
C PHE A 560 18.48 22.67 -22.05
N ILE A 561 19.58 22.48 -21.31
CA ILE A 561 19.57 21.76 -20.02
C ILE A 561 18.63 22.45 -19.02
N LEU A 562 18.74 23.76 -18.87
CA LEU A 562 17.88 24.56 -18.01
C LEU A 562 16.41 24.50 -18.47
N GLY A 563 16.17 24.69 -19.77
CA GLY A 563 14.84 24.64 -20.37
C GLY A 563 14.16 23.29 -20.16
N ASN A 564 14.87 22.17 -20.37
CA ASN A 564 14.35 20.83 -20.14
C ASN A 564 14.01 20.59 -18.66
N THR A 565 14.83 21.10 -17.74
CA THR A 565 14.57 20.96 -16.30
C THR A 565 13.35 21.78 -15.86
N CYS A 566 13.22 23.01 -16.36
CA CYS A 566 12.03 23.85 -16.13
C CYS A 566 10.76 23.23 -16.73
N TRP A 567 10.85 22.66 -17.93
CA TRP A 567 9.76 21.93 -18.57
C TRP A 567 9.34 20.71 -17.75
N GLY A 568 10.31 19.97 -17.22
CA GLY A 568 10.07 18.88 -16.27
C GLY A 568 9.23 19.31 -15.07
N PHE A 569 9.56 20.44 -14.44
CA PHE A 569 8.81 21.00 -13.33
C PHE A 569 7.38 21.41 -13.73
N ILE A 570 7.25 22.14 -14.85
CA ILE A 570 5.96 22.61 -15.37
C ILE A 570 5.03 21.44 -15.71
N ASN A 571 5.56 20.30 -16.15
CA ASN A 571 4.77 19.11 -16.44
C ASN A 571 4.46 18.29 -15.20
N ALA A 572 5.46 18.09 -14.33
CA ALA A 572 5.33 17.25 -13.14
C ALA A 572 4.20 17.76 -12.25
N VAL A 573 4.10 19.08 -12.04
CA VAL A 573 3.11 19.68 -11.15
C VAL A 573 1.65 19.39 -11.60
N PRO A 574 1.20 19.73 -12.82
CA PRO A 574 -0.11 19.37 -13.37
C PRO A 574 -0.38 17.86 -13.41
N ILE A 575 0.58 17.06 -13.90
CA ILE A 575 0.41 15.60 -14.00
C ILE A 575 0.16 15.01 -12.62
N ALA A 576 0.92 15.49 -11.64
CA ALA A 576 0.73 15.13 -10.28
C ALA A 576 -0.73 15.41 -9.89
N PHE A 577 -1.29 16.61 -10.15
CA PHE A 577 -2.71 16.96 -9.91
C PHE A 577 -3.74 15.99 -10.49
N PHE A 578 -3.53 15.50 -11.71
CA PHE A 578 -4.50 14.65 -12.41
C PHE A 578 -4.33 13.15 -12.14
N ALA A 579 -3.14 12.68 -11.81
CA ALA A 579 -2.81 11.26 -11.64
C ALA A 579 -3.77 10.47 -10.72
N PRO A 580 -4.24 10.99 -9.56
CA PRO A 580 -5.09 10.20 -8.67
C PRO A 580 -6.47 9.86 -9.25
N ARG A 581 -6.96 10.61 -10.24
CA ARG A 581 -8.29 10.42 -10.84
C ARG A 581 -8.37 9.27 -11.84
N PHE A 582 -7.23 8.72 -12.24
CA PHE A 582 -7.17 7.72 -13.30
C PHE A 582 -6.74 6.35 -12.78
N PRO A 583 -7.19 5.26 -13.44
CA PRO A 583 -6.76 3.89 -13.15
C PRO A 583 -5.25 3.70 -13.37
N ARG A 584 -4.57 3.04 -12.43
CA ARG A 584 -3.09 3.03 -12.34
C ARG A 584 -2.46 2.23 -13.45
N ARG A 585 -3.02 1.06 -13.77
CA ARG A 585 -2.49 0.20 -14.84
C ARG A 585 -2.57 0.90 -16.19
N ARG A 586 -3.69 1.59 -16.47
CA ARG A 586 -3.84 2.35 -17.71
C ARG A 586 -2.85 3.51 -17.81
N MET A 587 -2.57 4.18 -16.70
CA MET A 587 -1.57 5.25 -16.69
C MET A 587 -0.15 4.75 -16.94
N PHE A 588 0.27 3.64 -16.32
CA PHE A 588 1.57 3.03 -16.62
C PHE A 588 1.68 2.59 -18.08
N LEU A 589 0.60 2.06 -18.66
CA LEU A 589 0.56 1.71 -20.10
C LEU A 589 0.60 2.95 -21.01
N ILE A 590 -0.16 4.01 -20.70
CA ILE A 590 -0.13 5.27 -21.48
C ILE A 590 1.26 5.90 -21.41
N CYS A 591 1.88 5.89 -20.22
CA CYS A 591 3.25 6.35 -20.02
C CYS A 591 4.23 5.57 -20.90
N THR A 592 4.27 4.24 -20.76
CA THR A 592 5.26 3.38 -21.44
C THR A 592 5.04 3.32 -22.96
N ILE A 593 3.80 3.29 -23.44
CA ILE A 593 3.49 3.37 -24.87
C ILE A 593 3.86 4.75 -25.42
N GLY A 594 3.53 5.82 -24.68
CA GLY A 594 3.89 7.18 -25.05
C GLY A 594 5.40 7.39 -25.13
N THR A 595 6.16 6.92 -24.14
CA THR A 595 7.62 6.97 -24.16
C THR A 595 8.20 6.12 -25.28
N ALA A 596 7.64 4.94 -25.59
CA ALA A 596 8.09 4.12 -26.73
C ALA A 596 7.90 4.84 -28.07
N CYS A 597 6.73 5.45 -28.31
CA CYS A 597 6.46 6.21 -29.53
C CYS A 597 7.42 7.39 -29.67
N VAL A 598 7.65 8.14 -28.60
CA VAL A 598 8.57 9.29 -28.59
C VAL A 598 10.02 8.85 -28.78
N TYR A 599 10.48 7.80 -28.11
CA TYR A 599 11.84 7.26 -28.29
C TYR A 599 12.07 6.72 -29.70
N THR A 600 11.05 6.09 -30.30
CA THR A 600 11.13 5.62 -31.69
C THR A 600 11.23 6.81 -32.65
N ALA A 601 10.39 7.83 -32.47
CA ALA A 601 10.42 9.02 -33.30
C ALA A 601 11.75 9.80 -33.13
N TRP A 602 12.25 9.90 -31.91
CA TRP A 602 13.56 10.49 -31.61
C TRP A 602 14.70 9.70 -32.28
N THR A 603 14.66 8.37 -32.23
CA THR A 603 15.65 7.50 -32.89
C THR A 603 15.64 7.69 -34.41
N VAL A 604 14.46 7.74 -35.03
CA VAL A 604 14.30 7.99 -36.47
C VAL A 604 14.81 9.38 -36.84
N ALA A 605 14.48 10.40 -36.06
CA ALA A 605 14.96 11.76 -36.29
C ALA A 605 16.49 11.85 -36.17
N SER A 606 17.08 11.17 -35.19
CA SER A 606 18.54 11.13 -35.00
C SER A 606 19.25 10.37 -36.13
N ALA A 607 18.66 9.28 -36.61
CA ALA A 607 19.17 8.54 -37.77
C ALA A 607 19.10 9.38 -39.06
N ARG A 608 18.03 10.16 -39.25
CA ARG A 608 17.89 11.07 -40.38
C ARG A 608 18.92 12.19 -40.33
N PHE A 609 19.14 12.77 -39.15
CA PHE A 609 20.18 13.77 -38.95
C PHE A 609 21.57 13.24 -39.30
N ASP A 610 21.90 12.01 -38.90
CA ASP A 610 23.18 11.37 -39.23
C ASP A 610 23.38 11.22 -40.76
N MET A 611 22.30 10.91 -41.50
CA MET A 611 22.33 10.75 -42.95
C MET A 611 22.32 12.06 -43.74
N THR A 612 21.53 13.06 -43.32
CA THR A 612 21.35 14.31 -44.07
C THR A 612 22.28 15.43 -43.61
N GLN A 613 22.76 15.41 -42.36
CA GLN A 613 23.55 16.46 -41.72
C GLN A 613 22.93 17.87 -41.82
N ASP A 614 21.62 17.95 -42.06
CA ASP A 614 20.89 19.20 -42.22
C ASP A 614 20.51 19.75 -40.84
N PRO A 615 20.82 21.02 -40.52
CA PRO A 615 20.36 21.69 -39.31
C PRO A 615 18.84 21.60 -39.08
N ALA A 616 18.04 21.50 -40.15
CA ALA A 616 16.60 21.31 -40.02
C ALA A 616 16.21 19.96 -39.39
N ALA A 617 17.03 18.92 -39.57
CA ALA A 617 16.81 17.59 -38.99
C ALA A 617 17.16 17.53 -37.49
N ALA A 618 17.89 18.52 -36.95
CA ALA A 618 18.16 18.65 -35.53
C ALA A 618 16.93 19.10 -34.72
N ILE A 619 16.05 19.90 -35.31
CA ILE A 619 14.88 20.48 -34.61
C ILE A 619 13.91 19.39 -34.12
N PRO A 620 13.51 18.39 -34.95
CA PRO A 620 12.66 17.29 -34.48
C PRO A 620 13.27 16.50 -33.31
N VAL A 621 14.58 16.28 -33.31
CA VAL A 621 15.29 15.59 -32.21
C VAL A 621 15.08 16.32 -30.89
N LEU A 622 15.26 17.66 -30.91
CA LEU A 622 15.03 18.49 -29.73
C LEU A 622 13.58 18.42 -29.27
N VAL A 623 12.62 18.55 -30.18
CA VAL A 623 11.18 18.50 -29.85
C VAL A 623 10.83 17.19 -29.15
N PHE A 624 11.30 16.04 -29.67
CA PHE A 624 11.00 14.74 -29.05
C PHE A 624 11.63 14.58 -27.65
N ILE A 625 12.79 15.18 -27.39
CA ILE A 625 13.39 15.21 -26.05
C ILE A 625 12.45 15.95 -25.06
N PHE A 626 11.89 17.09 -25.45
CA PHE A 626 10.92 17.80 -24.60
C PHE A 626 9.61 17.02 -24.45
N VAL A 627 9.12 16.39 -25.51
CA VAL A 627 7.88 15.60 -25.49
C VAL A 627 8.02 14.32 -24.64
N TYR A 628 9.23 13.79 -24.44
CA TYR A 628 9.47 12.66 -23.56
C TYR A 628 9.11 12.96 -22.08
N SER A 629 9.47 14.15 -21.59
CA SER A 629 9.30 14.56 -20.19
C SER A 629 7.88 14.35 -19.63
N PRO A 630 6.79 14.81 -20.28
CA PRO A 630 5.43 14.62 -19.76
C PRO A 630 5.03 13.14 -19.71
N PHE A 631 5.37 12.32 -20.71
CA PHE A 631 5.02 10.90 -20.70
C PHE A 631 5.69 10.17 -19.54
N TYR A 632 7.00 10.40 -19.35
CA TYR A 632 7.74 9.84 -18.21
C TYR A 632 7.14 10.27 -16.86
N ASN A 633 6.75 11.54 -16.74
CA ASN A 633 6.19 12.06 -15.49
C ASN A 633 4.82 11.47 -15.14
N ILE A 634 3.99 11.10 -16.13
CA ILE A 634 2.66 10.49 -15.92
C ILE A 634 2.73 9.17 -15.17
N GLY A 635 3.69 8.30 -15.52
CA GLY A 635 3.82 6.98 -14.91
C GLY A 635 4.94 6.93 -13.88
N TRP A 636 6.18 6.94 -14.36
CA TRP A 636 7.35 6.57 -13.58
C TRP A 636 7.78 7.61 -12.53
N ASN A 637 7.40 8.87 -12.68
CA ASN A 637 7.64 9.87 -11.63
C ASN A 637 6.50 9.90 -10.61
N ALA A 638 5.26 10.16 -11.06
CA ALA A 638 4.14 10.44 -10.16
C ALA A 638 3.56 9.19 -9.46
N LEU A 639 3.56 8.02 -10.12
CA LEU A 639 2.82 6.84 -9.60
C LEU A 639 3.69 5.87 -8.82
N THR A 640 5.02 5.93 -8.94
CA THR A 640 5.94 4.95 -8.35
C THR A 640 5.72 4.77 -6.86
N TYR A 641 5.78 5.86 -6.08
CA TYR A 641 5.57 5.80 -4.63
C TYR A 641 4.12 5.44 -4.28
N THR A 642 3.14 6.00 -4.99
CA THR A 642 1.72 5.73 -4.76
C THR A 642 1.39 4.25 -4.94
N TYR A 643 1.89 3.66 -6.02
CA TYR A 643 1.68 2.24 -6.33
C TYR A 643 2.38 1.35 -5.29
N MET A 644 3.56 1.72 -4.78
CA MET A 644 4.22 0.98 -3.69
C MET A 644 3.40 0.97 -2.40
N VAL A 645 2.79 2.10 -2.03
CA VAL A 645 1.94 2.19 -0.83
C VAL A 645 0.67 1.36 -0.98
N GLU A 646 0.11 1.30 -2.20
CA GLU A 646 -1.10 0.53 -2.54
C GLU A 646 -0.85 -1.00 -2.56
N ILE A 647 0.31 -1.50 -3.00
CA ILE A 647 0.55 -2.95 -3.11
C ILE A 647 0.97 -3.63 -1.80
N PHE A 648 1.53 -2.88 -0.84
CA PHE A 648 2.04 -3.44 0.41
C PHE A 648 1.12 -3.19 1.62
N PRO A 649 0.83 -4.22 2.43
CA PRO A 649 0.21 -4.06 3.74
C PRO A 649 1.08 -3.20 4.66
N TYR A 650 0.44 -2.51 5.60
CA TYR A 650 1.06 -1.53 6.50
C TYR A 650 2.36 -2.05 7.15
N ALA A 651 2.32 -3.23 7.77
CA ALA A 651 3.46 -3.81 8.48
C ALA A 651 4.68 -4.15 7.60
N GLN A 652 4.49 -4.35 6.30
CA GLN A 652 5.55 -4.77 5.38
C GLN A 652 5.96 -3.72 4.36
N ARG A 653 5.20 -2.61 4.28
CA ARG A 653 5.41 -1.52 3.33
C ARG A 653 6.80 -0.91 3.41
N ALA A 654 7.31 -0.66 4.61
CA ALA A 654 8.65 -0.09 4.80
C ALA A 654 9.74 -0.97 4.15
N LYS A 655 9.60 -2.30 4.23
CA LYS A 655 10.54 -3.26 3.63
C LYS A 655 10.41 -3.29 2.11
N GLY A 656 9.17 -3.24 1.59
CA GLY A 656 8.91 -3.16 0.16
C GLY A 656 9.51 -1.91 -0.49
N ILE A 657 9.32 -0.75 0.14
CA ILE A 657 9.92 0.53 -0.30
C ILE A 657 11.45 0.47 -0.23
N ALA A 658 12.03 -0.16 0.80
CA ALA A 658 13.48 -0.31 0.89
C ALA A 658 14.07 -1.15 -0.28
N VAL A 659 13.38 -2.23 -0.69
CA VAL A 659 13.79 -3.05 -1.85
C VAL A 659 13.65 -2.27 -3.17
N GLU A 660 12.57 -1.50 -3.32
CA GLU A 660 12.37 -0.61 -4.46
C GLU A 660 13.52 0.40 -4.56
N GLN A 661 13.84 1.12 -3.48
CA GLN A 661 14.95 2.08 -3.43
C GLN A 661 16.31 1.45 -3.70
N ALA A 662 16.58 0.27 -3.15
CA ALA A 662 17.82 -0.46 -3.44
C ALA A 662 17.93 -0.77 -4.95
N THR A 663 16.83 -1.22 -5.55
CA THR A 663 16.79 -1.55 -6.98
C THR A 663 16.93 -0.30 -7.85
N VAL A 664 16.31 0.82 -7.46
CA VAL A 664 16.53 2.14 -8.10
C VAL A 664 18.00 2.49 -8.11
N ARG A 665 18.71 2.44 -6.97
CA ARG A 665 20.13 2.86 -6.90
C ARG A 665 21.05 1.93 -7.68
N ILE A 666 20.79 0.62 -7.67
CA ILE A 666 21.52 -0.34 -8.53
C ILE A 666 21.30 0.00 -10.01
N ALA A 667 20.04 0.26 -10.39
CA ALA A 667 19.67 0.60 -11.76
C ALA A 667 20.34 1.90 -12.21
N VAL A 668 20.34 2.96 -11.39
CA VAL A 668 21.02 4.23 -11.71
C VAL A 668 22.53 4.02 -11.82
N PHE A 669 23.16 3.29 -10.90
CA PHE A 669 24.60 3.04 -10.94
C PHE A 669 25.02 2.40 -12.27
N PHE A 670 24.33 1.33 -12.66
CA PHE A 670 24.62 0.62 -13.91
C PHE A 670 24.32 1.50 -15.13
N ASN A 671 23.12 2.09 -15.18
CA ASN A 671 22.66 2.91 -16.31
C ASN A 671 23.60 4.10 -16.55
N THR A 672 23.98 4.79 -15.48
CA THR A 672 24.88 5.95 -15.56
C THR A 672 26.25 5.56 -16.08
N TYR A 673 26.82 4.44 -15.64
CA TYR A 673 28.13 3.98 -16.13
C TYR A 673 28.08 3.54 -17.60
N VAL A 674 27.12 2.68 -17.95
CA VAL A 674 27.02 2.07 -19.29
C VAL A 674 26.65 3.09 -20.36
N ASN A 675 25.79 4.07 -20.05
CA ASN A 675 25.37 5.08 -21.03
C ASN A 675 26.53 5.89 -21.59
N ALA A 676 27.51 6.26 -20.76
CA ALA A 676 28.68 7.01 -21.23
C ALA A 676 29.51 6.19 -22.23
N LEU A 677 29.71 4.90 -21.96
CA LEU A 677 30.45 3.98 -22.82
C LEU A 677 29.70 3.69 -24.13
N ALA A 678 28.39 3.49 -24.04
CA ALA A 678 27.55 3.16 -25.18
C ALA A 678 27.36 4.35 -26.13
N LEU A 679 27.16 5.57 -25.60
CA LEU A 679 27.03 6.77 -26.42
C LEU A 679 28.31 7.06 -27.22
N ASP A 680 29.49 6.82 -26.66
CA ASP A 680 30.76 7.11 -27.34
C ASP A 680 31.15 6.05 -28.37
N SER A 681 30.71 4.80 -28.20
CA SER A 681 31.00 3.71 -29.14
C SER A 681 29.94 3.52 -30.22
N ILE A 682 28.66 3.73 -29.90
CA ILE A 682 27.51 3.35 -30.73
C ILE A 682 26.71 4.58 -31.21
N GLY A 683 26.92 5.75 -30.58
CA GLY A 683 26.26 7.01 -30.96
C GLY A 683 24.74 6.93 -30.90
N TRP A 684 24.06 7.38 -31.97
CA TRP A 684 22.59 7.40 -32.05
C TRP A 684 21.95 6.00 -32.05
N ARG A 685 22.67 4.96 -32.49
CA ARG A 685 22.14 3.58 -32.56
C ARG A 685 21.84 3.03 -31.16
N TYR A 686 22.41 3.61 -30.11
CA TYR A 686 22.12 3.22 -28.73
C TYR A 686 20.66 3.46 -28.34
N TYR A 687 19.99 4.44 -28.97
CA TYR A 687 18.57 4.70 -28.72
C TYR A 687 17.66 3.53 -29.14
N ILE A 688 18.12 2.66 -30.06
CA ILE A 688 17.41 1.43 -30.45
C ILE A 688 17.33 0.45 -29.27
N VAL A 689 18.36 0.36 -28.45
CA VAL A 689 18.38 -0.50 -27.26
C VAL A 689 17.28 -0.08 -26.29
N TYR A 690 17.12 1.24 -26.08
CA TYR A 690 16.02 1.78 -25.29
C TYR A 690 14.65 1.51 -25.92
N CYS A 691 14.51 1.61 -27.25
CA CYS A 691 13.25 1.29 -27.91
C CYS A 691 12.82 -0.16 -27.67
N VAL A 692 13.76 -1.12 -27.82
CA VAL A 692 13.49 -2.55 -27.57
C VAL A 692 13.21 -2.79 -26.07
N TRP A 693 13.97 -2.13 -25.19
CA TRP A 693 13.77 -2.26 -23.76
C TRP A 693 12.40 -1.74 -23.30
N ILE A 694 11.96 -0.57 -23.79
CA ILE A 694 10.65 -0.01 -23.45
C ILE A 694 9.51 -0.92 -23.94
N LEU A 695 9.69 -1.67 -25.05
CA LEU A 695 8.71 -2.69 -25.46
C LEU A 695 8.61 -3.86 -24.45
N VAL A 696 9.73 -4.25 -23.85
CA VAL A 696 9.76 -5.22 -22.74
C VAL A 696 9.07 -4.64 -21.51
N GLU A 697 9.26 -3.35 -21.21
CA GLU A 697 8.53 -2.67 -20.14
C GLU A 697 7.01 -2.70 -20.38
N ILE A 698 6.55 -2.42 -21.61
CA ILE A 698 5.14 -2.49 -21.99
C ILE A 698 4.57 -3.90 -21.76
N ALA A 699 5.27 -4.93 -22.23
CA ALA A 699 4.85 -6.32 -22.04
C ALA A 699 4.76 -6.70 -20.55
N THR A 700 5.75 -6.26 -19.77
CA THR A 700 5.82 -6.52 -18.32
C THR A 700 4.70 -5.82 -17.58
N VAL A 701 4.45 -4.53 -17.86
CA VAL A 701 3.35 -3.76 -17.26
C VAL A 701 2.00 -4.37 -17.65
N TYR A 702 1.84 -4.82 -18.90
CA TYR A 702 0.61 -5.47 -19.32
C TYR A 702 0.35 -6.79 -18.59
N LEU A 703 1.36 -7.63 -18.38
CA LEU A 703 1.20 -8.98 -17.81
C LEU A 703 1.21 -9.01 -16.28
N LEU A 704 2.07 -8.23 -15.63
CA LEU A 704 2.38 -8.38 -14.21
C LEU A 704 1.67 -7.38 -13.30
N PHE A 705 1.35 -6.17 -13.78
CA PHE A 705 0.81 -5.09 -12.94
C PHE A 705 -0.70 -5.24 -12.72
N PRO A 706 -1.16 -5.52 -11.48
CA PRO A 706 -2.58 -5.46 -11.15
C PRO A 706 -3.13 -4.03 -11.16
N GLU A 707 -4.45 -3.90 -11.33
CA GLU A 707 -5.15 -2.63 -11.19
C GLU A 707 -5.45 -2.35 -9.71
N THR A 708 -4.90 -1.26 -9.19
CA THR A 708 -5.00 -0.87 -7.77
C THR A 708 -5.98 0.28 -7.52
N HIS A 709 -6.49 0.92 -8.57
CA HIS A 709 -7.35 2.09 -8.43
C HIS A 709 -8.71 1.80 -7.81
N GLY A 710 -9.09 2.59 -6.80
CA GLY A 710 -10.42 2.58 -6.19
C GLY A 710 -10.70 1.37 -5.29
N ARG A 711 -9.67 0.65 -4.88
CA ARG A 711 -9.76 -0.52 -3.99
C ARG A 711 -9.15 -0.19 -2.62
N THR A 712 -9.72 -0.75 -1.57
CA THR A 712 -9.18 -0.58 -0.21
C THR A 712 -7.87 -1.35 -0.08
N LEU A 713 -6.98 -0.94 0.84
CA LEU A 713 -5.70 -1.65 1.07
C LEU A 713 -5.90 -3.14 1.42
N GLU A 714 -7.02 -3.46 2.04
CA GLU A 714 -7.44 -4.82 2.38
C GLU A 714 -7.96 -5.57 1.14
N GLU A 715 -8.74 -4.92 0.28
CA GLU A 715 -9.11 -5.48 -1.03
C GLU A 715 -7.91 -5.76 -1.94
N LEU A 716 -6.86 -4.93 -1.83
CA LEU A 716 -5.60 -5.12 -2.53
C LEU A 716 -4.80 -6.29 -1.95
N SER A 717 -4.82 -6.51 -0.63
CA SER A 717 -4.16 -7.68 -0.05
C SER A 717 -4.81 -8.98 -0.54
N PHE A 718 -6.14 -8.99 -0.70
CA PHE A 718 -6.92 -10.10 -1.28
C PHE A 718 -6.64 -10.39 -2.76
N MET A 719 -6.05 -9.46 -3.53
CA MET A 719 -5.63 -9.76 -4.91
C MET A 719 -4.38 -10.64 -4.98
N PHE A 720 -3.54 -10.58 -3.96
CA PHE A 720 -2.29 -11.33 -3.91
C PHE A 720 -2.42 -12.61 -3.07
N GLU A 721 -3.27 -12.58 -2.06
CA GLU A 721 -3.63 -13.73 -1.22
C GLU A 721 -4.80 -14.46 -1.89
N GLY A 722 -4.59 -15.69 -2.37
CA GLY A 722 -5.56 -16.41 -3.22
C GLY A 722 -7.00 -16.48 -2.67
N LYS A 723 -7.96 -16.86 -3.54
CA LYS A 723 -9.43 -16.82 -3.32
C LYS A 723 -9.94 -17.33 -1.94
N GLU A 724 -9.19 -18.16 -1.23
CA GLU A 724 -9.54 -18.68 0.11
C GLU A 724 -9.36 -17.67 1.26
N ALA A 725 -8.41 -16.74 1.18
CA ALA A 725 -8.24 -15.70 2.21
C ALA A 725 -9.32 -14.63 2.10
N GLN A 726 -9.72 -14.32 0.86
CA GLN A 726 -10.79 -13.40 0.51
C GLN A 726 -12.13 -13.83 1.11
N ALA A 727 -12.45 -15.13 1.08
CA ALA A 727 -13.69 -15.67 1.64
C ALA A 727 -13.77 -15.59 3.18
N ARG A 728 -12.64 -15.65 3.90
CA ARG A 728 -12.62 -15.63 5.38
C ARG A 728 -12.89 -14.24 5.93
N VAL A 729 -12.33 -13.20 5.32
CA VAL A 729 -12.46 -11.82 5.84
C VAL A 729 -13.80 -11.19 5.46
N THR A 730 -14.33 -11.45 4.25
CA THR A 730 -15.71 -11.02 3.90
C THR A 730 -16.74 -11.61 4.87
N SER A 731 -16.55 -12.86 5.32
CA SER A 731 -17.41 -13.47 6.33
C SER A 731 -17.30 -12.83 7.72
N GLY A 732 -16.21 -12.10 8.00
CA GLY A 732 -15.98 -11.38 9.25
C GLY A 732 -16.62 -9.99 9.24
N VAL A 733 -16.48 -9.26 8.13
CA VAL A 733 -17.12 -7.95 7.93
C VAL A 733 -18.65 -8.10 7.96
N ASP A 734 -19.20 -9.10 7.25
CA ASP A 734 -20.64 -9.39 7.26
C ASP A 734 -21.19 -9.78 8.65
N LYS A 735 -20.35 -10.12 9.62
CA LYS A 735 -20.76 -10.41 11.01
C LYS A 735 -20.75 -9.18 11.90
N ILE A 736 -19.93 -8.19 11.59
CA ILE A 736 -19.76 -6.96 12.37
C ILE A 736 -20.78 -5.91 11.91
N ALA A 737 -21.04 -5.82 10.61
CA ALA A 737 -22.15 -5.08 10.01
C ALA A 737 -23.49 -5.35 10.70
N HIS A 738 -23.80 -6.64 10.88
CA HIS A 738 -25.05 -7.05 11.52
C HIS A 738 -25.06 -6.81 13.03
N ALA A 739 -23.91 -6.64 13.69
CA ALA A 739 -23.83 -6.36 15.12
C ALA A 739 -24.06 -4.86 15.41
N ASP A 740 -23.51 -3.97 14.57
CA ASP A 740 -23.73 -2.52 14.68
C ASP A 740 -25.17 -2.10 14.32
N GLU A 741 -25.80 -2.79 13.35
CA GLU A 741 -27.22 -2.57 13.04
C GLU A 741 -28.14 -2.84 14.25
N THR A 742 -27.89 -3.92 15.00
CA THR A 742 -28.62 -4.22 16.25
C THR A 742 -28.41 -3.18 17.35
N ARG A 743 -27.21 -2.60 17.45
CA ARG A 743 -26.86 -1.66 18.53
C ARG A 743 -27.49 -0.27 18.32
N VAL A 744 -27.60 0.17 17.06
CA VAL A 744 -28.28 1.43 16.68
C VAL A 744 -29.80 1.32 16.81
N GLU A 745 -30.37 0.12 16.69
CA GLU A 745 -31.80 -0.12 16.94
C GLU A 745 -32.14 -0.12 18.43
N GLU A 746 -31.23 -0.57 19.31
CA GLU A 746 -31.38 -0.50 20.77
C GLU A 746 -31.35 0.95 21.31
N GLU A 747 -30.44 1.81 20.82
CA GLU A 747 -30.37 3.23 21.24
C GLU A 747 -31.59 4.06 20.82
N LYS A 748 -32.24 3.70 19.71
CA LYS A 748 -33.49 4.35 19.27
C LYS A 748 -34.73 3.86 20.03
N ALA A 749 -34.66 2.68 20.64
CA ALA A 749 -35.75 2.08 21.39
C ALA A 749 -35.86 2.60 22.84
N THR A 750 -34.79 3.17 23.42
CA THR A 750 -34.75 3.59 24.83
C THR A 750 -35.30 5.00 25.14
N GLY A 751 -35.62 5.82 24.14
CA GLY A 751 -36.56 6.96 24.25
C GLY A 751 -36.54 7.83 25.53
N ASP A 752 -35.38 8.27 26.03
CA ASP A 752 -35.29 9.19 27.17
C ASP A 752 -34.67 10.55 26.76
N PRO A 753 -35.45 11.65 26.72
CA PRO A 753 -34.94 12.99 26.39
C PRO A 753 -34.11 13.65 27.49
N ALA A 754 -33.95 13.05 28.68
CA ALA A 754 -33.34 13.73 29.83
C ALA A 754 -31.81 13.49 29.99
N ALA A 755 -31.21 12.52 29.30
CA ALA A 755 -29.77 12.23 29.43
C ALA A 755 -28.88 13.01 28.45
N ALA A 756 -29.46 13.78 27.52
CA ALA A 756 -28.73 14.47 26.45
C ALA A 756 -27.98 15.75 26.88
N ASN A 757 -27.95 16.08 28.19
CA ASN A 757 -27.33 17.31 28.69
C ASN A 757 -26.30 17.10 29.82
N GLU A 758 -25.95 15.87 30.21
CA GLU A 758 -24.93 15.60 31.24
C GLU A 758 -23.64 14.97 30.71
N SER A 759 -23.54 14.64 29.42
CA SER A 759 -22.28 14.20 28.79
C SER A 759 -21.53 15.34 28.07
N ARG A 760 -21.80 16.59 28.46
CA ARG A 760 -21.06 17.79 28.05
C ARG A 760 -20.35 18.41 29.26
N VAL A 761 -19.48 17.63 29.91
CA VAL A 761 -18.38 18.10 30.77
C VAL A 761 -17.16 17.20 30.53
#